data_AF-A0A3Q1J849-F1
#
_entry.id   AF-A0A3Q1J849-F1
#
_cell.length_a   1.000
_cell.length_b   1.000
_cell.length_c   1.000
_cell.angle_alpha   90.00
_cell.angle_beta   90.00
_cell.angle_gamma   90.00
#
_symmetry.space_group_name_H-M   'P 1'
#
loop_
_entity.id
_entity.type
_entity.pdbx_description
1 polymer ?
#
loop_
_entity_poly.entity_id
_entity_poly.type
_entity_poly.pdbx_seq_one_letter_code
_entity_poly.pdbx_strand_id
1 'polypeptide(L)'
;MTKGVAGIGKTVLTQKFTLDWAEDKANQDIQFTFPLTFRELNVLKEKKFSLVELVHHFFTETKEAGICRFEEFQVVFIFDGLDECRLPLDFHNNPVLTDVTESTSVDVLLTNLIRGNLLPSAHLWITTRPAAANQIPPECVDMVTEVRGFTDPQKEEYFRKRFRDEEQARRIISHIKTSRSLHIMCHIPVFCWITATVLEDVLKTREGGELPKTLTEMYIHFLVVQSKMKNIKYDGGAETDPHWSPESREMIESLGKLAFEQLQKGNLIFYESDLTECGIDIRAASVYSGVFTQIFKEERGLYQDKVFCFVHLSVQEFLAALHVHLTFINSGVNLMSEQESLPQELKTEKQTKDEDKSSETNLYQSAVNNALQSPNGHLDLFLRFLLGLSLQTNQTFLRGLLTKTGSSSETNQETVEFIKNKISGNLSAEKSINLFHCLNELNDGSLVEEIQQYLRSGSLSTDQLSPAQWSALVFILLSSEKDLDVFDLKKYSASEETLLKLLTVVKASNKAVLSGCNLSVRSCEALSSVLSSQSSCLRELDLSNNNLQDSGVRLLSAGLKNPHCTLEILRLSGCLITEEGCATLASALSSNPSHLRELDLSYNNPGESGVKLLSAGLEAPHWRLNTLRVEPGGVQWLRPGLRKYFCQLTIDPNTIFRNLKLSDNNRKVARVEEDQSYPDHPDRFDPCPQLLCSNGLTGRCYWEVEWKGGVFVSVSYRGIRRKGDSDDCILGWNDQSWRLSCSDGGYSVWHNMKGTPISSSVSSRAAVYLDCPAGTLSFYRVSSDKLIHLHTFNTTFTEPLYAGFRVWFGAWFSLC
;
A
#
# COMPACT_ATOMS: atom_id res chain seq x y z
N MET A 1 19.94 8.32 14.74
CA MET A 1 18.89 7.38 15.21
C MET A 1 18.28 6.63 14.02
N THR A 2 18.06 5.33 14.14
CA THR A 2 17.46 4.49 13.08
C THR A 2 16.18 3.83 13.55
N LYS A 3 15.09 4.03 12.81
CA LYS A 3 13.76 3.48 13.08
C LYS A 3 13.45 2.33 12.12
N GLY A 4 12.60 1.40 12.55
CA GLY A 4 12.09 0.36 11.66
C GLY A 4 11.24 -0.67 12.40
N VAL A 5 10.36 -1.36 11.67
CA VAL A 5 9.47 -2.38 12.24
C VAL A 5 10.25 -3.58 12.80
N ALA A 6 9.58 -4.43 13.59
CA ALA A 6 10.20 -5.65 14.10
C ALA A 6 10.67 -6.55 12.95
N GLY A 7 11.80 -7.24 13.13
CA GLY A 7 12.35 -8.17 12.11
C GLY A 7 12.92 -7.52 10.85
N ILE A 8 12.88 -6.18 10.71
CA ILE A 8 13.31 -5.48 9.49
C ILE A 8 14.82 -5.49 9.24
N GLY A 9 15.62 -5.91 10.24
CA GLY A 9 17.08 -6.01 10.13
C GLY A 9 17.88 -4.89 10.78
N LYS A 10 17.32 -4.12 11.73
CA LYS A 10 18.04 -3.06 12.46
C LYS A 10 19.32 -3.57 13.16
N THR A 11 19.20 -4.63 13.95
CA THR A 11 20.34 -5.28 14.63
C THR A 11 21.35 -5.87 13.65
N VAL A 12 20.89 -6.44 12.54
CA VAL A 12 21.80 -6.98 11.50
C VAL A 12 22.56 -5.84 10.81
N LEU A 13 21.93 -4.68 10.61
CA LEU A 13 22.58 -3.50 10.04
C LEU A 13 23.71 -2.99 10.94
N THR A 14 23.48 -2.88 12.25
CA THR A 14 24.52 -2.45 13.20
C THR A 14 25.63 -3.49 13.34
N GLN A 15 25.28 -4.78 13.38
CA GLN A 15 26.28 -5.86 13.38
C GLN A 15 27.12 -5.86 12.10
N LYS A 16 26.49 -5.61 10.94
CA LYS A 16 27.20 -5.53 9.66
C LYS A 16 28.16 -4.34 9.61
N PHE A 17 27.75 -3.19 10.13
CA PHE A 17 28.63 -2.03 10.30
C PHE A 17 29.84 -2.37 11.17
N THR A 18 29.63 -2.98 12.34
CA THR A 18 30.71 -3.38 13.25
C THR A 18 31.63 -4.42 12.62
N LEU A 19 31.08 -5.38 11.86
CA LEU A 19 31.88 -6.38 11.14
C LEU A 19 32.74 -5.74 10.04
N ASP A 20 32.17 -4.84 9.24
CA ASP A 20 32.94 -4.15 8.18
C ASP A 20 34.02 -3.23 8.73
N TRP A 21 33.77 -2.62 9.90
CA TRP A 21 34.79 -1.88 10.64
C TRP A 21 35.90 -2.81 11.14
N ALA A 22 35.55 -3.95 11.77
CA ALA A 22 36.50 -4.90 12.32
C ALA A 22 37.32 -5.67 11.27
N GLU A 23 36.79 -5.83 10.05
CA GLU A 23 37.47 -6.47 8.92
C GLU A 23 38.22 -5.47 8.00
N ASP A 24 38.41 -4.23 8.45
CA ASP A 24 39.08 -3.15 7.69
C ASP A 24 38.45 -2.84 6.31
N LYS A 25 37.13 -3.08 6.16
CA LYS A 25 36.40 -2.86 4.89
C LYS A 25 35.82 -1.46 4.76
N ALA A 26 35.44 -0.82 5.86
CA ALA A 26 34.83 0.50 5.89
C ALA A 26 35.10 1.23 7.22
N ASN A 27 34.81 2.54 7.27
CA ASN A 27 34.76 3.36 8.50
C ASN A 27 36.07 3.40 9.30
N GLN A 28 37.21 3.41 8.60
CA GLN A 28 38.55 3.37 9.21
C GLN A 28 38.98 4.70 9.84
N ASP A 29 38.17 5.74 9.71
CA ASP A 29 38.25 6.99 10.45
C ASP A 29 37.84 6.83 11.93
N ILE A 30 37.17 5.74 12.29
CA ILE A 30 36.73 5.43 13.66
C ILE A 30 37.73 4.47 14.33
N GLN A 31 38.35 4.89 15.45
CA GLN A 31 39.29 4.06 16.19
C GLN A 31 38.61 3.06 17.14
N PHE A 32 37.44 3.40 17.69
CA PHE A 32 36.72 2.50 18.60
C PHE A 32 35.22 2.47 18.30
N THR A 33 34.67 1.26 18.22
CA THR A 33 33.24 1.02 18.15
C THR A 33 32.79 0.19 19.35
N PHE A 34 31.82 0.69 20.11
CA PHE A 34 31.25 0.03 21.28
C PHE A 34 29.77 -0.31 21.04
N PRO A 35 29.48 -1.52 20.51
CA PRO A 35 28.11 -1.99 20.37
C PRO A 35 27.54 -2.48 21.70
N LEU A 36 26.45 -1.84 22.14
CA LEU A 36 25.73 -2.15 23.37
C LEU A 36 24.24 -2.31 23.04
N THR A 37 23.57 -3.24 23.68
CA THR A 37 22.11 -3.36 23.58
C THR A 37 21.44 -2.72 24.79
N PHE A 38 20.26 -2.11 24.62
CA PHE A 38 19.49 -1.62 25.77
C PHE A 38 19.07 -2.77 26.70
N ARG A 39 18.98 -4.00 26.18
CA ARG A 39 18.78 -5.21 26.98
C ARG A 39 19.91 -5.41 28.00
N GLU A 40 21.17 -5.31 27.57
CA GLU A 40 22.33 -5.42 28.45
C GLU A 40 22.36 -4.28 29.48
N LEU A 41 22.04 -3.06 29.05
CA LEU A 41 22.06 -1.89 29.92
C LEU A 41 20.96 -1.94 31.00
N ASN A 42 19.81 -2.53 30.71
CA ASN A 42 18.72 -2.68 31.67
C ASN A 42 19.14 -3.49 32.91
N VAL A 43 20.03 -4.47 32.76
CA VAL A 43 20.51 -5.32 33.85
C VAL A 43 21.34 -4.52 34.86
N LEU A 44 21.95 -3.42 34.42
CA LEU A 44 22.82 -2.56 35.23
C LEU A 44 22.07 -1.41 35.92
N LYS A 45 20.73 -1.37 35.85
CA LYS A 45 19.88 -0.27 36.34
C LYS A 45 20.13 0.11 37.81
N GLU A 46 20.44 -0.85 38.67
CA GLU A 46 20.66 -0.62 40.11
C GLU A 46 22.13 -0.36 40.48
N LYS A 47 23.05 -0.48 39.51
CA LYS A 47 24.49 -0.27 39.72
C LYS A 47 24.89 1.15 39.31
N LYS A 48 26.01 1.60 39.87
CA LYS A 48 26.66 2.85 39.49
C LYS A 48 27.97 2.56 38.77
N PHE A 49 28.23 3.34 37.73
CA PHE A 49 29.42 3.27 36.90
C PHE A 49 29.83 4.69 36.53
N SER A 50 31.13 4.91 36.33
CA SER A 50 31.61 5.96 35.44
C SER A 50 31.51 5.50 33.98
N LEU A 51 31.62 6.41 33.02
CA LEU A 51 31.57 6.02 31.60
C LEU A 51 32.73 5.09 31.22
N VAL A 52 33.92 5.34 31.77
CA VAL A 52 35.10 4.48 31.57
C VAL A 52 34.87 3.10 32.17
N GLU A 53 34.34 3.01 33.39
CA GLU A 53 34.03 1.73 34.03
C GLU A 53 32.94 0.96 33.29
N LEU A 54 31.94 1.66 32.73
CA LEU A 54 30.89 1.02 31.92
C LEU A 54 31.48 0.39 30.65
N VAL A 55 32.38 1.09 29.96
CA VAL A 55 33.06 0.53 28.78
C VAL A 55 33.95 -0.65 29.17
N HIS A 56 34.76 -0.51 30.22
CA HIS A 56 35.62 -1.59 30.72
C HIS A 56 34.84 -2.81 31.23
N HIS A 57 33.59 -2.61 31.66
CA HIS A 57 32.71 -3.68 32.10
C HIS A 57 32.29 -4.58 30.93
N PHE A 58 31.92 -4.00 29.78
CA PHE A 58 31.52 -4.76 28.60
C PHE A 58 32.68 -5.18 27.69
N PHE A 59 33.78 -4.41 27.68
CA PHE A 59 34.92 -4.60 26.79
C PHE A 59 36.23 -4.71 27.59
N THR A 60 36.45 -5.86 28.21
CA THR A 60 37.60 -6.09 29.10
C THR A 60 38.96 -5.87 28.44
N GLU A 61 39.03 -6.05 27.12
CA GLU A 61 40.22 -5.83 26.29
C GLU A 61 40.69 -4.38 26.36
N THR A 62 39.78 -3.41 26.44
CA THR A 62 40.13 -1.99 26.58
C THR A 62 40.75 -1.68 27.94
N LYS A 63 40.31 -2.39 28.98
CA LYS A 63 40.89 -2.32 30.33
C LYS A 63 42.28 -2.96 30.36
N GLU A 64 42.43 -4.13 29.73
CA GLU A 64 43.71 -4.84 29.62
C GLU A 64 44.75 -4.01 28.83
N ALA A 65 44.31 -3.28 27.81
CA ALA A 65 45.13 -2.35 27.04
C ALA A 65 45.42 -1.01 27.76
N GLY A 66 44.84 -0.77 28.95
CA GLY A 66 45.03 0.46 29.72
C GLY A 66 44.40 1.71 29.10
N ILE A 67 43.39 1.55 28.25
CA ILE A 67 42.73 2.66 27.54
C ILE A 67 41.66 3.27 28.44
N CYS A 68 41.87 4.49 28.91
CA CYS A 68 40.93 5.19 29.80
C CYS A 68 40.51 6.58 29.27
N ARG A 69 41.22 7.12 28.27
CA ARG A 69 41.01 8.48 27.74
C ARG A 69 40.34 8.43 26.38
N PHE A 70 39.05 8.10 26.37
CA PHE A 70 38.25 7.95 25.14
C PHE A 70 38.07 9.28 24.37
N GLU A 71 38.25 10.42 25.04
CA GLU A 71 38.18 11.78 24.47
C GLU A 71 39.21 12.03 23.36
N GLU A 72 40.32 11.28 23.35
CA GLU A 72 41.41 11.42 22.38
C GLU A 72 41.17 10.64 21.07
N PHE A 73 40.06 9.89 21.00
CA PHE A 73 39.75 9.00 19.89
C PHE A 73 38.41 9.34 19.23
N GLN A 74 38.27 8.99 17.95
CA GLN A 74 36.97 8.96 17.31
C GLN A 74 36.24 7.69 17.74
N VAL A 75 35.28 7.86 18.63
CA VAL A 75 34.50 6.78 19.23
C VAL A 75 33.09 6.77 18.66
N VAL A 76 32.57 5.56 18.40
CA VAL A 76 31.17 5.32 18.08
C VAL A 76 30.56 4.42 19.14
N PHE A 77 29.47 4.88 19.76
CA PHE A 77 28.59 4.01 20.55
C PHE A 77 27.38 3.62 19.73
N ILE A 78 27.12 2.31 19.65
CA ILE A 78 25.91 1.79 19.03
C ILE A 78 25.01 1.29 20.14
N PHE A 79 23.81 1.85 20.26
CA PHE A 79 22.80 1.42 21.23
C PHE A 79 21.63 0.74 20.50
N ASP A 80 21.61 -0.58 20.51
CA ASP A 80 20.59 -1.37 19.81
C ASP A 80 19.35 -1.61 20.69
N GLY A 81 18.16 -1.35 20.15
CA GLY A 81 16.88 -1.75 20.76
C GLY A 81 16.32 -0.81 21.83
N LEU A 82 16.28 0.51 21.60
CA LEU A 82 15.68 1.48 22.56
C LEU A 82 14.23 1.14 22.95
N ASP A 83 13.47 0.50 22.05
CA ASP A 83 12.11 0.01 22.36
C ASP A 83 12.04 -1.00 23.52
N GLU A 84 13.19 -1.50 23.94
CA GLU A 84 13.34 -2.47 25.01
C GLU A 84 13.94 -1.83 26.27
N CYS A 85 14.20 -0.52 26.25
CA CYS A 85 14.74 0.22 27.38
C CYS A 85 13.74 0.26 28.54
N ARG A 86 14.22 -0.06 29.75
CA ARG A 86 13.48 0.02 31.02
C ARG A 86 14.10 1.03 31.99
N LEU A 87 15.11 1.77 31.53
CA LEU A 87 15.70 2.88 32.25
C LEU A 87 14.76 4.11 32.12
N PRO A 88 14.63 4.95 33.16
CA PRO A 88 13.74 6.12 33.12
C PRO A 88 14.00 7.10 31.98
N LEU A 89 15.26 7.20 31.55
CA LEU A 89 15.82 8.17 30.60
C LEU A 89 15.30 9.59 30.83
N ASP A 90 15.46 10.09 32.06
CA ASP A 90 14.92 11.40 32.43
C ASP A 90 15.78 12.56 31.87
N PHE A 91 15.42 13.02 30.68
CA PHE A 91 16.08 14.14 30.01
C PHE A 91 15.83 15.53 30.64
N HIS A 92 15.01 15.62 31.69
CA HIS A 92 14.73 16.89 32.36
C HIS A 92 15.34 16.99 33.75
N ASN A 93 15.23 15.94 34.55
CA ASN A 93 15.65 15.97 35.95
C ASN A 93 17.04 15.36 36.21
N ASN A 94 17.60 14.59 35.28
CA ASN A 94 18.92 14.00 35.50
C ASN A 94 20.02 15.07 35.62
N PRO A 95 20.95 14.92 36.59
CA PRO A 95 22.03 15.88 36.80
C PRO A 95 22.97 15.92 35.59
N VAL A 96 23.50 17.11 35.31
CA VAL A 96 24.46 17.31 34.22
C VAL A 96 25.81 16.75 34.65
N LEU A 97 26.33 15.80 33.87
CA LEU A 97 27.62 15.17 34.08
C LEU A 97 28.55 15.49 32.90
N THR A 98 29.79 15.87 33.20
CA THR A 98 30.82 16.18 32.18
C THR A 98 32.12 15.39 32.37
N ASP A 99 32.36 14.86 33.57
CA ASP A 99 33.53 14.03 33.88
C ASP A 99 33.24 12.56 33.57
N VAL A 100 34.03 11.95 32.68
CA VAL A 100 33.89 10.55 32.28
C VAL A 100 34.30 9.55 33.37
N THR A 101 34.95 10.00 34.44
CA THR A 101 35.42 9.20 35.57
C THR A 101 34.48 9.24 36.78
N GLU A 102 33.46 10.11 36.78
CA GLU A 102 32.51 10.22 37.87
C GLU A 102 31.46 9.09 37.81
N SER A 103 31.28 8.38 38.93
CA SER A 103 30.38 7.23 39.01
C SER A 103 28.94 7.65 39.34
N THR A 104 28.00 7.35 38.44
CA THR A 104 26.56 7.62 38.58
C THR A 104 25.71 6.45 38.06
N SER A 105 24.38 6.56 38.09
CA SER A 105 23.50 5.52 37.53
C SER A 105 23.62 5.46 36.00
N VAL A 106 23.40 4.28 35.43
CA VAL A 106 23.45 4.07 33.96
C VAL A 106 22.48 5.00 33.22
N ASP A 107 21.32 5.27 33.81
CA ASP A 107 20.34 6.23 33.31
C ASP A 107 20.91 7.65 33.13
N VAL A 108 21.61 8.15 34.14
CA VAL A 108 22.25 9.48 34.13
C VAL A 108 23.41 9.51 33.14
N LEU A 109 24.20 8.42 33.04
CA LEU A 109 25.27 8.31 32.04
C LEU A 109 24.71 8.41 30.62
N LEU A 110 23.71 7.60 30.28
CA LEU A 110 23.15 7.53 28.93
C LEU A 110 22.49 8.86 28.53
N THR A 111 21.71 9.48 29.44
CA THR A 111 21.10 10.78 29.15
C THR A 111 22.14 11.88 28.90
N ASN A 112 23.24 11.90 29.66
CA ASN A 112 24.32 12.88 29.43
C ASN A 112 25.18 12.58 28.19
N LEU A 113 25.39 11.30 27.86
CA LEU A 113 26.03 10.92 26.61
C LEU A 113 25.18 11.35 25.41
N ILE A 114 23.87 11.06 25.44
CA ILE A 114 22.92 11.42 24.37
C ILE A 114 22.76 12.95 24.21
N ARG A 115 22.79 13.71 25.31
CA ARG A 115 22.81 15.18 25.24
C ARG A 115 24.14 15.76 24.75
N GLY A 116 25.20 14.95 24.66
CA GLY A 116 26.55 15.41 24.31
C GLY A 116 27.29 16.10 25.46
N ASN A 117 26.85 15.95 26.71
CA ASN A 117 27.56 16.47 27.88
C ASN A 117 28.77 15.60 28.26
N LEU A 118 28.65 14.28 28.08
CA LEU A 118 29.73 13.31 28.24
C LEU A 118 30.24 12.89 26.86
N LEU A 119 31.56 12.90 26.67
CA LEU A 119 32.23 12.61 25.37
C LEU A 119 31.56 13.32 24.17
N PRO A 120 31.60 14.67 24.08
CA PRO A 120 30.91 15.41 23.03
C PRO A 120 31.38 15.07 21.60
N SER A 121 32.59 14.53 21.45
CA SER A 121 33.16 14.10 20.17
C SER A 121 32.70 12.70 19.72
N ALA A 122 31.99 11.96 20.57
CA ALA A 122 31.53 10.61 20.25
C ALA A 122 30.29 10.64 19.35
N HIS A 123 30.26 9.73 18.38
CA HIS A 123 29.06 9.53 17.55
C HIS A 123 28.17 8.47 18.18
N LEU A 124 26.86 8.72 18.19
CA LEU A 124 25.88 7.82 18.79
C LEU A 124 24.92 7.28 17.72
N TRP A 125 24.83 5.96 17.63
CA TRP A 125 23.87 5.29 16.77
C TRP A 125 22.87 4.47 17.56
N ILE A 126 21.67 5.04 17.76
CA ILE A 126 20.56 4.36 18.44
C ILE A 126 19.63 3.71 17.41
N THR A 127 19.26 2.44 17.61
CA THR A 127 18.19 1.77 16.85
C THR A 127 16.92 1.62 17.69
N THR A 128 15.74 1.70 17.06
CA THR A 128 14.47 1.61 17.77
C THR A 128 13.28 1.26 16.87
N ARG A 129 12.17 0.83 17.45
CA ARG A 129 10.85 0.85 16.78
C ARG A 129 10.30 2.28 16.72
N PRO A 130 9.50 2.64 15.70
CA PRO A 130 8.94 3.99 15.58
C PRO A 130 8.21 4.49 16.84
N ALA A 131 7.49 3.59 17.54
CA ALA A 131 6.73 3.92 18.74
C ALA A 131 7.57 4.35 19.95
N ALA A 132 8.82 3.88 20.06
CA ALA A 132 9.70 4.20 21.18
C ALA A 132 10.69 5.33 20.87
N ALA A 133 10.68 5.84 19.64
CA ALA A 133 11.60 6.92 19.24
C ALA A 133 11.37 8.24 19.97
N ASN A 134 10.17 8.45 20.53
CA ASN A 134 9.82 9.64 21.32
C ASN A 134 10.42 9.64 22.73
N GLN A 135 11.04 8.54 23.17
CA GLN A 135 11.78 8.51 24.44
C GLN A 135 13.03 9.40 24.40
N ILE A 136 13.56 9.69 23.20
CA ILE A 136 14.68 10.62 23.01
C ILE A 136 14.12 11.96 22.53
N PRO A 137 14.46 13.07 23.20
CA PRO A 137 14.06 14.41 22.77
C PRO A 137 14.54 14.71 21.33
N PRO A 138 13.71 15.28 20.45
CA PRO A 138 14.10 15.58 19.07
C PRO A 138 15.34 16.46 18.94
N GLU A 139 15.57 17.36 19.90
CA GLU A 139 16.75 18.24 19.98
C GLU A 139 18.07 17.49 20.19
N CYS A 140 18.03 16.24 20.66
CA CYS A 140 19.21 15.38 20.83
C CYS A 140 19.48 14.48 19.60
N VAL A 141 18.79 14.71 18.47
CA VAL A 141 18.81 13.81 17.31
C VAL A 141 19.19 14.58 16.05
N ASP A 142 20.45 14.42 15.62
CA ASP A 142 20.93 15.09 14.39
C ASP A 142 20.33 14.48 13.12
N MET A 143 20.12 13.17 13.11
CA MET A 143 19.64 12.43 11.93
C MET A 143 18.72 11.27 12.31
N VAL A 144 17.61 11.16 11.59
CA VAL A 144 16.68 10.02 11.66
C VAL A 144 16.70 9.27 10.33
N THR A 145 17.05 7.98 10.38
CA THR A 145 16.96 7.07 9.23
C THR A 145 15.89 6.01 9.47
N GLU A 146 15.32 5.46 8.40
CA GLU A 146 14.31 4.41 8.46
C GLU A 146 14.77 3.18 7.65
N VAL A 147 14.81 2.02 8.28
CA VAL A 147 15.04 0.76 7.57
C VAL A 147 13.72 0.30 6.97
N ARG A 148 13.69 0.24 5.64
CA ARG A 148 12.50 -0.11 4.85
C ARG A 148 12.50 -1.53 4.29
N GLY A 149 13.31 -2.44 4.83
CA GLY A 149 13.30 -3.85 4.40
C GLY A 149 13.76 -4.10 2.96
N PHE A 150 13.35 -5.23 2.39
CA PHE A 150 13.72 -5.67 1.05
C PHE A 150 12.78 -5.13 -0.03
N THR A 151 13.38 -4.53 -1.05
CA THR A 151 12.74 -4.30 -2.36
C THR A 151 12.53 -5.62 -3.09
N ASP A 152 11.64 -5.65 -4.08
CA ASP A 152 11.36 -6.89 -4.83
C ASP A 152 12.60 -7.54 -5.46
N PRO A 153 13.54 -6.78 -6.07
CA PRO A 153 14.80 -7.35 -6.53
C PRO A 153 15.63 -7.97 -5.40
N GLN A 154 15.65 -7.36 -4.21
CA GLN A 154 16.38 -7.87 -3.05
C GLN A 154 15.72 -9.13 -2.47
N LYS A 155 14.39 -9.25 -2.51
CA LYS A 155 13.68 -10.48 -2.13
C LYS A 155 14.17 -11.65 -3.00
N GLU A 156 14.19 -11.46 -4.32
CA GLU A 156 14.67 -12.48 -5.25
C GLU A 156 16.15 -12.82 -5.03
N GLU A 157 16.98 -11.81 -4.81
CA GLU A 157 18.40 -11.99 -4.51
C GLU A 157 18.60 -12.83 -3.24
N TYR A 158 17.84 -12.55 -2.18
CA TYR A 158 17.90 -13.32 -0.94
C TYR A 158 17.63 -14.81 -1.20
N PHE A 159 16.52 -15.15 -1.88
CA PHE A 159 16.18 -16.55 -2.13
C PHE A 159 17.18 -17.22 -3.08
N ARG A 160 17.67 -16.50 -4.10
CA ARG A 160 18.71 -17.01 -5.01
C ARG A 160 20.04 -17.28 -4.30
N LYS A 161 20.40 -16.46 -3.30
CA LYS A 161 21.58 -16.70 -2.45
C LYS A 161 21.38 -17.83 -1.45
N ARG A 162 20.15 -18.03 -0.97
CA ARG A 162 19.82 -19.03 0.07
C ARG A 162 19.73 -20.45 -0.46
N PHE A 163 19.33 -20.63 -1.73
CA PHE A 163 19.17 -21.93 -2.37
C PHE A 163 20.23 -22.13 -3.45
N ARG A 164 21.03 -23.20 -3.33
CA ARG A 164 22.11 -23.51 -4.30
C ARG A 164 21.57 -24.02 -5.64
N ASP A 165 20.40 -24.66 -5.64
CA ASP A 165 19.74 -25.20 -6.83
C ASP A 165 18.88 -24.10 -7.50
N GLU A 166 19.17 -23.81 -8.77
CA GLU A 166 18.51 -22.74 -9.51
C GLU A 166 17.03 -23.03 -9.81
N GLU A 167 16.64 -24.27 -10.05
CA GLU A 167 15.25 -24.66 -10.32
C GLU A 167 14.41 -24.56 -9.03
N GLN A 168 14.98 -25.00 -7.90
CA GLN A 168 14.39 -24.86 -6.58
C GLN A 168 14.19 -23.38 -6.24
N ALA A 169 15.22 -22.54 -6.43
CA ALA A 169 15.14 -21.11 -6.19
C ALA A 169 14.06 -20.46 -7.08
N ARG A 170 13.99 -20.82 -8.36
CA ARG A 170 12.98 -20.29 -9.30
C ARG A 170 11.56 -20.69 -8.89
N ARG A 171 11.35 -21.94 -8.49
CA ARG A 171 10.04 -22.44 -8.02
C ARG A 171 9.59 -21.70 -6.75
N ILE A 172 10.49 -21.47 -5.79
CA ILE A 172 10.21 -20.72 -4.57
C ILE A 172 9.88 -19.27 -4.88
N ILE A 173 10.70 -18.59 -5.68
CA ILE A 173 10.46 -17.19 -6.09
C ILE A 173 9.11 -17.07 -6.81
N SER A 174 8.80 -18.02 -7.71
CA SER A 174 7.50 -18.07 -8.39
C SER A 174 6.35 -18.22 -7.40
N HIS A 175 6.45 -19.14 -6.43
CA HIS A 175 5.42 -19.36 -5.42
C HIS A 175 5.17 -18.12 -4.56
N ILE A 176 6.24 -17.47 -4.12
CA ILE A 176 6.17 -16.23 -3.33
C ILE A 176 5.48 -15.14 -4.14
N LYS A 177 5.85 -14.96 -5.41
CA LYS A 177 5.20 -13.98 -6.30
C LYS A 177 3.71 -14.28 -6.53
N THR A 178 3.33 -15.55 -6.60
CA THR A 178 1.92 -15.95 -6.76
C THR A 178 1.12 -15.76 -5.48
N SER A 179 1.73 -15.89 -4.29
CA SER A 179 1.07 -15.65 -3.01
C SER A 179 1.34 -14.23 -2.51
N ARG A 180 0.37 -13.33 -2.73
CA ARG A 180 0.51 -11.91 -2.37
C ARG A 180 0.84 -11.69 -0.89
N SER A 181 0.23 -12.46 0.01
CA SER A 181 0.51 -12.38 1.45
C SER A 181 1.97 -12.68 1.75
N LEU A 182 2.53 -13.77 1.18
CA LEU A 182 3.95 -14.13 1.36
C LEU A 182 4.88 -13.07 0.77
N HIS A 183 4.57 -12.58 -0.43
CA HIS A 183 5.35 -11.54 -1.11
C HIS A 183 5.43 -10.23 -0.31
N ILE A 184 4.31 -9.80 0.29
CA ILE A 184 4.26 -8.60 1.14
C ILE A 184 5.09 -8.82 2.41
N MET A 185 4.94 -9.95 3.10
CA MET A 185 5.69 -10.20 4.34
C MET A 185 7.19 -10.35 4.11
N CYS A 186 7.61 -10.94 2.98
CA CYS A 186 9.02 -11.04 2.59
C CYS A 186 9.68 -9.68 2.35
N HIS A 187 8.94 -8.56 2.44
CA HIS A 187 9.56 -7.25 2.61
C HIS A 187 10.37 -7.16 3.90
N ILE A 188 9.96 -7.87 4.95
CA ILE A 188 10.65 -7.95 6.23
C ILE A 188 11.57 -9.19 6.21
N PRO A 189 12.90 -9.05 6.33
CA PRO A 189 13.86 -10.15 6.15
C PRO A 189 13.63 -11.40 7.01
N VAL A 190 13.12 -11.26 8.25
CA VAL A 190 12.82 -12.41 9.10
C VAL A 190 11.79 -13.36 8.46
N PHE A 191 10.83 -12.82 7.70
CA PHE A 191 9.86 -13.65 6.98
C PHE A 191 10.51 -14.34 5.79
N CYS A 192 11.50 -13.73 5.12
CA CYS A 192 12.27 -14.45 4.11
C CYS A 192 12.99 -15.66 4.71
N TRP A 193 13.54 -15.53 5.91
CA TRP A 193 14.19 -16.64 6.63
C TRP A 193 13.18 -17.73 7.03
N ILE A 194 12.04 -17.38 7.61
CA ILE A 194 10.96 -18.33 7.94
C ILE A 194 10.50 -19.06 6.68
N THR A 195 10.21 -18.30 5.62
CA THR A 195 9.73 -18.85 4.35
C THR A 195 10.76 -19.76 3.70
N ALA A 196 12.04 -19.37 3.67
CA ALA A 196 13.09 -20.22 3.15
C ALA A 196 13.21 -21.53 3.96
N THR A 197 13.16 -21.45 5.28
CA THR A 197 13.27 -22.63 6.17
C THR A 197 12.14 -23.62 5.93
N VAL A 198 10.90 -23.12 5.83
CA VAL A 198 9.71 -23.95 5.58
C VAL A 198 9.74 -24.56 4.19
N LEU A 199 9.95 -23.75 3.15
CA LEU A 199 9.91 -24.22 1.77
C LEU A 199 11.07 -25.17 1.47
N GLU A 200 12.21 -25.04 2.15
CA GLU A 200 13.30 -26.00 2.04
C GLU A 200 12.90 -27.40 2.53
N ASP A 201 12.25 -27.51 3.70
CA ASP A 201 11.79 -28.80 4.25
C ASP A 201 10.67 -29.41 3.41
N VAL A 202 9.69 -28.60 3.00
CA VAL A 202 8.54 -29.07 2.21
C VAL A 202 9.00 -29.59 0.85
N LEU A 203 9.96 -28.94 0.19
CA LEU A 203 10.48 -29.38 -1.10
C LEU A 203 11.35 -30.63 -1.00
N LYS A 204 12.09 -30.83 0.10
CA LYS A 204 12.87 -32.05 0.34
C LYS A 204 11.98 -33.26 0.62
N THR A 205 10.87 -33.06 1.33
CA THR A 205 10.02 -34.17 1.82
C THR A 205 8.86 -34.51 0.90
N ARG A 206 8.47 -33.62 -0.02
CA ARG A 206 7.36 -33.83 -0.96
C ARG A 206 7.78 -33.55 -2.40
N GLU A 207 8.29 -34.57 -3.11
CA GLU A 207 8.43 -34.48 -4.57
C GLU A 207 7.04 -34.26 -5.20
N GLY A 208 6.75 -33.03 -5.61
CA GLY A 208 5.50 -32.65 -6.29
C GLY A 208 4.32 -32.22 -5.39
N GLY A 209 4.52 -32.07 -4.07
CA GLY A 209 3.45 -31.57 -3.18
C GLY A 209 3.11 -30.08 -3.37
N GLU A 210 1.88 -29.69 -3.04
CA GLU A 210 1.46 -28.28 -2.98
C GLU A 210 2.24 -27.53 -1.88
N LEU A 211 2.70 -26.32 -2.21
CA LEU A 211 3.38 -25.44 -1.26
C LEU A 211 2.35 -24.68 -0.41
N PRO A 212 2.67 -24.33 0.86
CA PRO A 212 1.75 -23.61 1.73
C PRO A 212 1.28 -22.30 1.11
N LYS A 213 -0.04 -22.07 1.09
CA LYS A 213 -0.67 -20.91 0.42
C LYS A 213 -0.97 -19.78 1.41
N THR A 214 -1.41 -20.14 2.61
CA THR A 214 -1.81 -19.19 3.66
C THR A 214 -0.70 -18.95 4.67
N LEU A 215 -0.83 -17.87 5.46
CA LEU A 215 0.14 -17.57 6.50
C LEU A 215 0.09 -18.61 7.63
N THR A 216 -1.11 -19.08 7.97
CA THR A 216 -1.27 -20.09 9.01
C THR A 216 -0.62 -21.42 8.61
N GLU A 217 -0.79 -21.86 7.36
CA GLU A 217 -0.10 -23.05 6.87
C GLU A 217 1.42 -22.90 6.97
N MET A 218 1.96 -21.75 6.58
CA MET A 218 3.40 -21.47 6.70
C MET A 218 3.90 -21.59 8.14
N TYR A 219 3.15 -21.08 9.13
CA TYR A 219 3.57 -21.11 10.54
C TYR A 219 3.36 -22.47 11.19
N ILE A 220 2.33 -23.23 10.78
CA ILE A 220 2.18 -24.63 11.19
C ILE A 220 3.38 -25.44 10.70
N HIS A 221 3.73 -25.30 9.41
CA HIS A 221 4.90 -25.97 8.86
C HIS A 221 6.20 -25.50 9.53
N PHE A 222 6.34 -24.20 9.81
CA PHE A 222 7.49 -23.69 10.56
C PHE A 222 7.61 -24.37 11.92
N LEU A 223 6.53 -24.45 12.69
CA LEU A 223 6.54 -25.11 14.00
C LEU A 223 6.90 -26.60 13.88
N VAL A 224 6.34 -27.31 12.90
CA VAL A 224 6.66 -28.72 12.64
C VAL A 224 8.14 -28.90 12.30
N VAL A 225 8.71 -28.04 11.45
CA VAL A 225 10.13 -28.08 11.09
C VAL A 225 11.00 -27.85 12.32
N GLN A 226 10.67 -26.85 13.16
CA GLN A 226 11.43 -26.57 14.37
C GLN A 226 11.39 -27.74 15.37
N SER A 227 10.23 -28.38 15.54
CA SER A 227 10.10 -29.58 16.39
C SER A 227 10.92 -30.75 15.85
N LYS A 228 10.88 -31.02 14.55
CA LYS A 228 11.74 -32.05 13.92
C LYS A 228 13.23 -31.77 14.14
N MET A 229 13.66 -30.53 13.88
CA MET A 229 15.07 -30.14 14.05
C MET A 229 15.52 -30.29 15.50
N LYS A 230 14.66 -30.02 16.48
CA LYS A 230 14.94 -30.26 17.90
C LYS A 230 15.12 -31.74 18.18
N ASN A 231 14.20 -32.60 17.73
CA ASN A 231 14.28 -34.05 17.95
C ASN A 231 15.56 -34.66 17.36
N ILE A 232 15.94 -34.24 16.16
CA ILE A 232 17.15 -34.72 15.48
C ILE A 232 18.43 -34.24 16.19
N LYS A 233 18.48 -32.96 16.60
CA LYS A 233 19.69 -32.36 17.16
C LYS A 233 19.94 -32.73 18.62
N TYR A 234 18.88 -32.92 19.42
CA TYR A 234 18.99 -33.03 20.88
C TYR A 234 18.44 -34.32 21.45
N ASP A 235 17.43 -34.94 20.81
CA ASP A 235 16.82 -36.17 21.32
C ASP A 235 17.35 -37.44 20.61
N GLY A 236 18.25 -37.28 19.62
CA GLY A 236 18.88 -38.39 18.89
C GLY A 236 17.91 -39.16 17.97
N GLY A 237 16.75 -38.59 17.65
CA GLY A 237 15.72 -39.20 16.80
C GLY A 237 16.10 -39.22 15.30
N ALA A 238 15.53 -40.16 14.56
CA ALA A 238 15.68 -40.24 13.10
C ALA A 238 14.68 -39.31 12.40
N GLU A 239 14.96 -38.89 11.16
CA GLU A 239 14.03 -38.07 10.34
C GLU A 239 12.64 -38.70 10.15
N THR A 240 12.51 -40.02 10.35
CA THR A 240 11.28 -40.80 10.22
C THR A 240 10.41 -40.84 11.49
N ASP A 241 10.89 -40.31 12.61
CA ASP A 241 10.16 -40.37 13.88
C ASP A 241 8.94 -39.42 13.91
N PRO A 242 7.91 -39.69 14.74
CA PRO A 242 6.81 -38.76 14.92
C PRO A 242 7.33 -37.39 15.34
N HIS A 243 6.90 -36.37 14.61
CA HIS A 243 7.36 -34.99 14.83
C HIS A 243 7.00 -34.42 16.22
N TRP A 244 6.05 -35.03 16.95
CA TRP A 244 5.66 -34.62 18.31
C TRP A 244 5.98 -35.71 19.36
N SER A 245 7.06 -35.52 20.13
CA SER A 245 7.29 -36.25 21.39
C SER A 245 6.38 -35.72 22.51
N PRO A 246 6.08 -36.50 23.57
CA PRO A 246 5.30 -36.01 24.73
C PRO A 246 5.87 -34.72 25.32
N GLU A 247 7.19 -34.65 25.48
CA GLU A 247 7.92 -33.50 26.04
C GLU A 247 7.83 -32.29 25.11
N SER A 248 7.87 -32.52 23.80
CA SER A 248 7.72 -31.45 22.81
C SER A 248 6.32 -30.87 22.79
N ARG A 249 5.28 -31.69 23.03
CA ARG A 249 3.90 -31.21 23.11
C ARG A 249 3.70 -30.32 24.33
N GLU A 250 4.13 -30.81 25.49
CA GLU A 250 4.05 -30.07 26.75
C GLU A 250 4.77 -28.72 26.65
N MET A 251 5.97 -28.70 26.06
CA MET A 251 6.72 -27.46 25.85
C MET A 251 5.99 -26.47 24.93
N ILE A 252 5.42 -26.94 23.81
CA ILE A 252 4.67 -26.06 22.89
C ILE A 252 3.40 -25.52 23.55
N GLU A 253 2.69 -26.33 24.35
CA GLU A 253 1.52 -25.90 25.11
C GLU A 253 1.89 -24.80 26.12
N SER A 254 2.98 -24.99 26.87
CA SER A 254 3.47 -24.00 27.85
C SER A 254 3.99 -22.72 27.18
N LEU A 255 4.71 -22.84 26.06
CA LEU A 255 5.13 -21.68 25.26
C LEU A 255 3.93 -20.93 24.66
N GLY A 256 2.89 -21.64 24.23
CA GLY A 256 1.65 -21.05 23.76
C GLY A 256 0.92 -20.27 24.85
N LYS A 257 0.86 -20.82 26.06
CA LYS A 257 0.30 -20.14 27.24
C LYS A 257 1.07 -18.86 27.54
N LEU A 258 2.40 -18.94 27.64
CA LEU A 258 3.28 -17.78 27.85
C LEU A 258 3.07 -16.73 26.76
N ALA A 259 2.99 -17.15 25.50
CA ALA A 259 2.79 -16.26 24.36
C ALA A 259 1.47 -15.49 24.48
N PHE A 260 0.36 -16.17 24.82
CA PHE A 260 -0.95 -15.54 24.96
C PHE A 260 -1.00 -14.56 26.13
N GLU A 261 -0.60 -14.98 27.34
CA GLU A 261 -0.64 -14.13 28.54
C GLU A 261 0.21 -12.88 28.37
N GLN A 262 1.41 -13.02 27.80
CA GLN A 262 2.32 -11.90 27.60
C GLN A 262 1.91 -11.02 26.41
N LEU A 263 1.25 -11.57 25.39
CA LEU A 263 0.68 -10.79 24.29
C LEU A 263 -0.44 -9.86 24.81
N GLN A 264 -1.31 -10.35 25.71
CA GLN A 264 -2.32 -9.51 26.37
C GLN A 264 -1.72 -8.39 27.22
N LYS A 265 -0.56 -8.66 27.86
CA LYS A 265 0.20 -7.66 28.65
C LYS A 265 1.04 -6.70 27.76
N GLY A 266 1.19 -6.97 26.47
CA GLY A 266 2.05 -6.20 25.56
C GLY A 266 3.55 -6.44 25.74
N ASN A 267 3.94 -7.55 26.37
CA ASN A 267 5.32 -7.89 26.67
C ASN A 267 5.96 -8.74 25.56
N LEU A 268 7.21 -8.42 25.23
CA LEU A 268 8.00 -9.11 24.18
C LEU A 268 9.27 -9.79 24.73
N ILE A 269 9.58 -9.51 26.00
CA ILE A 269 10.77 -9.97 26.70
C ILE A 269 10.31 -10.59 28.02
N PHE A 270 10.80 -11.79 28.30
CA PHE A 270 10.35 -12.65 29.41
C PHE A 270 11.51 -12.99 30.34
N TYR A 271 11.22 -13.02 31.63
CA TYR A 271 12.15 -13.36 32.71
C TYR A 271 11.91 -14.79 33.18
N GLU A 272 12.87 -15.35 33.92
CA GLU A 272 12.72 -16.68 34.52
C GLU A 272 11.41 -16.81 35.32
N SER A 273 10.98 -15.76 36.02
CA SER A 273 9.70 -15.74 36.74
C SER A 273 8.50 -15.96 35.82
N ASP A 274 8.47 -15.32 34.65
CA ASP A 274 7.39 -15.46 33.66
C ASP A 274 7.34 -16.90 33.11
N LEU A 275 8.52 -17.51 32.90
CA LEU A 275 8.61 -18.90 32.44
C LEU A 275 8.10 -19.87 33.51
N THR A 276 8.50 -19.66 34.77
CA THR A 276 8.07 -20.53 35.88
C THR A 276 6.57 -20.44 36.17
N GLU A 277 5.96 -19.27 36.01
CA GLU A 277 4.50 -19.08 36.14
C GLU A 277 3.72 -19.89 35.09
N CYS A 278 4.30 -20.04 33.90
CA CYS A 278 3.75 -20.87 32.82
C CYS A 278 4.18 -22.34 32.91
N GLY A 279 4.92 -22.75 33.95
CA GLY A 279 5.38 -24.14 34.14
C GLY A 279 6.50 -24.58 33.19
N ILE A 280 7.27 -23.64 32.64
CA ILE A 280 8.35 -23.92 31.68
C ILE A 280 9.66 -24.17 32.42
N ASP A 281 10.28 -25.33 32.20
CA ASP A 281 11.67 -25.56 32.60
C ASP A 281 12.63 -24.74 31.71
N ILE A 282 13.41 -23.87 32.36
CA ILE A 282 14.38 -22.95 31.75
C ILE A 282 15.40 -23.71 30.88
N ARG A 283 15.86 -24.89 31.33
CA ARG A 283 16.83 -25.68 30.58
C ARG A 283 16.22 -26.26 29.31
N ALA A 284 14.98 -26.75 29.40
CA ALA A 284 14.24 -27.28 28.26
C ALA A 284 13.87 -26.17 27.24
N ALA A 285 13.51 -24.97 27.70
CA ALA A 285 13.16 -23.84 26.84
C ALA A 285 14.32 -23.39 25.93
N SER A 286 15.55 -23.47 26.46
CA SER A 286 16.78 -23.07 25.76
C SER A 286 17.08 -23.91 24.51
N VAL A 287 16.50 -25.11 24.42
CA VAL A 287 16.68 -26.05 23.30
C VAL A 287 15.87 -25.62 22.06
N TYR A 288 14.79 -24.85 22.24
CA TYR A 288 13.89 -24.39 21.18
C TYR A 288 14.33 -23.07 20.51
N SER A 289 15.64 -22.85 20.38
CA SER A 289 16.26 -21.60 19.88
C SER A 289 15.69 -21.03 18.57
N GLY A 290 15.12 -21.87 17.69
CA GLY A 290 14.49 -21.43 16.44
C GLY A 290 13.07 -20.88 16.59
N VAL A 291 12.45 -20.98 17.77
CA VAL A 291 11.13 -20.45 18.12
C VAL A 291 11.25 -19.48 19.30
N PHE A 292 11.98 -19.90 20.33
CA PHE A 292 12.15 -19.21 21.61
C PHE A 292 13.64 -19.14 21.94
N THR A 293 14.18 -17.93 21.98
CA THR A 293 15.62 -17.70 22.10
C THR A 293 15.95 -17.17 23.49
N GLN A 294 16.89 -17.83 24.16
CA GLN A 294 17.58 -17.26 25.31
C GLN A 294 18.59 -16.23 24.80
N ILE A 295 18.50 -15.01 25.30
CA ILE A 295 19.31 -13.88 24.78
C ILE A 295 20.70 -13.86 25.42
N PHE A 296 20.87 -14.38 26.63
CA PHE A 296 22.17 -14.42 27.30
C PHE A 296 22.93 -15.71 27.01
N LYS A 297 24.08 -15.55 26.37
CA LYS A 297 25.19 -16.50 26.37
C LYS A 297 26.15 -16.06 27.48
N GLU A 298 26.53 -16.99 28.36
CA GLU A 298 27.64 -16.78 29.28
C GLU A 298 28.87 -16.34 28.51
N GLU A 299 29.30 -15.09 28.67
CA GLU A 299 30.71 -14.73 28.61
C GLU A 299 30.94 -13.48 29.48
N ARG A 300 31.51 -13.72 30.66
CA ARG A 300 32.18 -12.79 31.59
C ARG A 300 31.31 -11.77 32.37
N GLY A 301 30.63 -12.28 33.41
CA GLY A 301 30.72 -11.67 34.76
C GLY A 301 29.49 -10.94 35.36
N LEU A 302 28.87 -11.62 36.34
CA LEU A 302 28.20 -11.06 37.54
C LEU A 302 26.72 -10.60 37.50
N TYR A 303 25.93 -10.93 36.47
CA TYR A 303 24.47 -10.99 36.58
C TYR A 303 23.93 -12.31 35.99
N GLN A 304 23.04 -12.97 36.74
CA GLN A 304 22.61 -14.36 36.53
C GLN A 304 21.21 -14.51 35.91
N ASP A 305 20.50 -13.42 35.62
CA ASP A 305 19.09 -13.52 35.19
C ASP A 305 19.00 -13.79 33.68
N LYS A 306 18.55 -14.99 33.32
CA LYS A 306 18.30 -15.35 31.92
C LYS A 306 17.03 -14.66 31.44
N VAL A 307 17.13 -14.08 30.25
CA VAL A 307 16.03 -13.38 29.59
C VAL A 307 15.75 -14.04 28.25
N PHE A 308 14.47 -14.15 27.92
CA PHE A 308 13.97 -14.89 26.78
C PHE A 308 13.09 -14.02 25.90
N CYS A 309 13.06 -14.30 24.60
CA CYS A 309 12.08 -13.74 23.68
C CYS A 309 11.74 -14.74 22.58
N PHE A 310 10.60 -14.55 21.92
CA PHE A 310 10.36 -15.24 20.65
C PHE A 310 11.25 -14.65 19.55
N VAL A 311 11.61 -15.45 18.55
CA VAL A 311 12.44 -15.01 17.42
C VAL A 311 11.82 -13.82 16.68
N HIS A 312 10.49 -13.75 16.66
CA HIS A 312 9.73 -12.61 16.15
C HIS A 312 8.34 -12.55 16.80
N LEU A 313 7.74 -11.35 16.85
CA LEU A 313 6.38 -11.14 17.38
C LEU A 313 5.35 -12.02 16.69
N SER A 314 5.47 -12.23 15.38
CA SER A 314 4.56 -13.12 14.65
C SER A 314 4.58 -14.57 15.14
N VAL A 315 5.70 -15.04 15.70
CA VAL A 315 5.81 -16.37 16.30
C VAL A 315 5.08 -16.41 17.64
N GLN A 316 5.18 -15.34 18.44
CA GLN A 316 4.40 -15.17 19.66
C GLN A 316 2.90 -15.14 19.34
N GLU A 317 2.46 -14.34 18.37
CA GLU A 317 1.04 -14.24 17.98
C GLU A 317 0.49 -15.56 17.44
N PHE A 318 1.28 -16.31 16.67
CA PHE A 318 0.91 -17.65 16.20
C PHE A 318 0.74 -18.64 17.35
N LEU A 319 1.71 -18.71 18.27
CA LEU A 319 1.65 -19.63 19.41
C LEU A 319 0.52 -19.26 20.38
N ALA A 320 0.25 -17.97 20.56
CA ALA A 320 -0.90 -17.50 21.31
C ALA A 320 -2.21 -17.96 20.65
N ALA A 321 -2.35 -17.81 19.34
CA ALA A 321 -3.53 -18.29 18.60
C ALA A 321 -3.70 -19.81 18.70
N LEU A 322 -2.59 -20.55 18.59
CA LEU A 322 -2.56 -21.99 18.78
C LEU A 322 -3.02 -22.37 20.19
N HIS A 323 -2.56 -21.68 21.23
CA HIS A 323 -2.97 -21.92 22.61
C HIS A 323 -4.46 -21.68 22.82
N VAL A 324 -5.02 -20.58 22.30
CA VAL A 324 -6.45 -20.29 22.40
C VAL A 324 -7.28 -21.37 21.70
N HIS A 325 -6.86 -21.78 20.51
CA HIS A 325 -7.53 -22.83 19.75
C HIS A 325 -7.48 -24.20 20.46
N LEU A 326 -6.29 -24.60 20.95
CA LEU A 326 -6.10 -25.86 21.67
C LEU A 326 -6.88 -25.89 22.98
N THR A 327 -6.85 -24.80 23.76
CA THR A 327 -7.58 -24.68 25.03
C THR A 327 -9.08 -24.86 24.79
N PHE A 328 -9.62 -24.21 23.77
CA PHE A 328 -11.03 -24.34 23.43
C PHE A 328 -11.40 -25.76 22.99
N ILE A 329 -10.65 -26.37 22.07
CA ILE A 329 -10.95 -27.73 21.59
C ILE A 329 -10.86 -28.76 22.71
N ASN A 330 -9.90 -28.60 23.63
CA ASN A 330 -9.67 -29.57 24.70
C ASN A 330 -10.64 -29.39 25.88
N SER A 331 -10.99 -28.15 26.25
CA SER A 331 -11.74 -27.85 27.48
C SER A 331 -13.08 -27.10 27.27
N GLY A 332 -13.34 -26.57 26.08
CA GLY A 332 -14.50 -25.73 25.77
C GLY A 332 -14.41 -24.29 26.29
N VAL A 333 -13.28 -23.91 26.91
CA VAL A 333 -13.09 -22.57 27.49
C VAL A 333 -12.77 -21.55 26.40
N ASN A 334 -13.59 -20.50 26.29
CA ASN A 334 -13.37 -19.37 25.40
C ASN A 334 -12.51 -18.30 26.09
N LEU A 335 -11.19 -18.33 25.86
CA LEU A 335 -10.25 -17.33 26.38
C LEU A 335 -10.45 -15.91 25.79
N MET A 336 -11.27 -15.77 24.74
CA MET A 336 -11.56 -14.50 24.08
C MET A 336 -12.87 -13.86 24.56
N SER A 337 -13.63 -14.50 25.47
CA SER A 337 -14.86 -13.89 26.01
C SER A 337 -14.57 -12.82 27.06
N GLU A 338 -15.22 -11.66 26.97
CA GLU A 338 -15.22 -10.65 28.03
C GLU A 338 -16.00 -11.17 29.25
N GLN A 339 -15.35 -11.92 30.15
CA GLN A 339 -15.93 -12.28 31.44
C GLN A 339 -14.90 -12.25 32.58
N GLU A 340 -14.36 -11.07 32.92
CA GLU A 340 -13.71 -10.86 34.24
C GLU A 340 -13.97 -9.48 34.89
N SER A 341 -15.06 -8.78 34.54
CA SER A 341 -15.39 -7.49 35.21
C SER A 341 -16.83 -7.33 35.72
N LEU A 342 -17.55 -8.42 36.00
CA LEU A 342 -18.85 -8.35 36.70
C LEU A 342 -18.86 -9.26 37.93
N PRO A 343 -19.22 -8.73 39.12
CA PRO A 343 -19.37 -9.53 40.34
C PRO A 343 -20.38 -10.67 40.15
N GLN A 344 -20.10 -11.78 40.83
CA GLN A 344 -20.76 -13.09 40.72
C GLN A 344 -22.26 -13.10 41.10
N GLU A 345 -22.83 -11.95 41.47
CA GLU A 345 -24.20 -11.81 42.01
C GLU A 345 -25.27 -11.41 40.98
N LEU A 346 -24.91 -11.17 39.70
CA LEU A 346 -25.87 -10.84 38.63
C LEU A 346 -26.08 -11.99 37.63
N LYS A 347 -25.77 -13.23 38.01
CA LYS A 347 -26.13 -14.43 37.25
C LYS A 347 -27.59 -14.82 37.51
N THR A 348 -28.54 -13.97 37.11
CA THR A 348 -29.96 -14.34 37.10
C THR A 348 -30.70 -13.63 35.96
N GLU A 349 -31.38 -14.44 35.16
CA GLU A 349 -32.58 -14.09 34.38
C GLU A 349 -32.47 -13.24 33.11
N LYS A 350 -31.42 -13.43 32.30
CA LYS A 350 -31.50 -13.18 30.83
C LYS A 350 -30.82 -14.28 30.01
N GLN A 351 -31.22 -15.53 30.25
CA GLN A 351 -30.99 -16.63 29.32
C GLN A 351 -32.35 -17.21 28.95
N THR A 352 -32.99 -16.63 27.95
CA THR A 352 -33.99 -17.29 27.11
C THR A 352 -34.07 -16.47 25.83
N LYS A 353 -33.83 -17.14 24.69
CA LYS A 353 -33.78 -16.64 23.28
C LYS A 353 -32.38 -16.29 22.75
N ASP A 354 -31.57 -17.33 22.54
CA ASP A 354 -30.67 -17.51 21.37
C ASP A 354 -29.96 -18.86 21.54
N GLU A 355 -30.70 -19.95 21.30
CA GLU A 355 -30.30 -21.33 21.61
C GLU A 355 -29.72 -22.11 20.40
N ASP A 356 -29.27 -21.44 19.33
CA ASP A 356 -28.97 -22.13 18.05
C ASP A 356 -27.56 -21.85 17.46
N LYS A 357 -26.62 -21.26 18.20
CA LYS A 357 -25.24 -21.05 17.73
C LYS A 357 -24.26 -21.98 18.42
N SER A 358 -23.37 -22.62 17.65
CA SER A 358 -22.31 -23.47 18.21
C SER A 358 -21.39 -22.65 19.13
N SER A 359 -20.93 -23.25 20.24
CA SER A 359 -19.97 -22.61 21.15
C SER A 359 -18.65 -22.24 20.45
N GLU A 360 -18.30 -22.96 19.38
CA GLU A 360 -17.14 -22.69 18.51
C GLU A 360 -17.33 -21.43 17.67
N THR A 361 -18.50 -21.23 17.05
CA THR A 361 -18.80 -19.99 16.31
C THR A 361 -18.65 -18.78 17.23
N ASN A 362 -19.07 -18.90 18.50
CA ASN A 362 -18.93 -17.83 19.49
C ASN A 362 -17.47 -17.48 19.82
N LEU A 363 -16.54 -18.45 19.84
CA LEU A 363 -15.10 -18.18 20.02
C LEU A 363 -14.57 -17.28 18.90
N TYR A 364 -14.75 -17.69 17.65
CA TYR A 364 -14.19 -16.96 16.51
C TYR A 364 -14.85 -15.58 16.34
N GLN A 365 -16.17 -15.47 16.55
CA GLN A 365 -16.86 -14.18 16.54
C GLN A 365 -16.36 -13.24 17.65
N SER A 366 -16.09 -13.77 18.85
CA SER A 366 -15.50 -12.99 19.95
C SER A 366 -14.11 -12.48 19.60
N ALA A 367 -13.26 -13.34 19.01
CA ALA A 367 -11.92 -12.95 18.57
C ALA A 367 -11.95 -11.87 17.48
N VAL A 368 -12.87 -11.97 16.50
CA VAL A 368 -13.08 -10.93 15.48
C VAL A 368 -13.46 -9.60 16.12
N ASN A 369 -14.37 -9.61 17.10
CA ASN A 369 -14.76 -8.39 17.80
C ASN A 369 -13.60 -7.77 18.60
N ASN A 370 -12.83 -8.56 19.34
CA ASN A 370 -11.68 -8.08 20.12
C ASN A 370 -10.60 -7.46 19.20
N ALA A 371 -10.32 -8.07 18.06
CA ALA A 371 -9.40 -7.50 17.08
C ALA A 371 -9.93 -6.18 16.50
N LEU A 372 -11.24 -6.10 16.20
CA LEU A 372 -11.86 -4.85 15.72
C LEU A 372 -11.91 -3.75 16.79
N GLN A 373 -11.98 -4.09 18.07
CA GLN A 373 -11.91 -3.13 19.18
C GLN A 373 -10.47 -2.68 19.48
N SER A 374 -9.47 -3.45 19.06
CA SER A 374 -8.05 -3.10 19.22
C SER A 374 -7.74 -1.76 18.54
N PRO A 375 -7.19 -0.76 19.26
CA PRO A 375 -6.93 0.56 18.71
C PRO A 375 -5.72 0.58 17.76
N ASN A 376 -4.77 -0.33 17.94
CA ASN A 376 -3.50 -0.39 17.21
C ASN A 376 -3.34 -1.67 16.37
N GLY A 377 -4.39 -2.51 16.27
CA GLY A 377 -4.37 -3.74 15.46
C GLY A 377 -3.43 -4.83 15.99
N HIS A 378 -3.02 -4.78 17.27
CA HIS A 378 -2.08 -5.75 17.83
C HIS A 378 -2.59 -7.20 17.90
N LEU A 379 -3.88 -7.43 17.63
CA LEU A 379 -4.49 -8.77 17.53
C LEU A 379 -4.76 -9.18 16.07
N ASP A 380 -4.38 -8.37 15.09
CA ASP A 380 -4.73 -8.61 13.68
C ASP A 380 -4.08 -9.88 13.15
N LEU A 381 -2.78 -10.09 13.44
CA LEU A 381 -2.07 -11.28 13.00
C LEU A 381 -2.48 -12.51 13.81
N PHE A 382 -2.65 -12.34 15.13
CA PHE A 382 -3.24 -13.36 16.01
C PHE A 382 -4.58 -13.86 15.47
N LEU A 383 -5.49 -12.96 15.07
CA LEU A 383 -6.81 -13.31 14.55
C LEU A 383 -6.71 -14.13 13.27
N ARG A 384 -5.83 -13.73 12.34
CA ARG A 384 -5.56 -14.47 11.09
C ARG A 384 -5.15 -15.91 11.39
N PHE A 385 -4.21 -16.09 12.32
CA PHE A 385 -3.76 -17.42 12.73
C PHE A 385 -4.88 -18.24 13.37
N LEU A 386 -5.65 -17.63 14.28
CA LEU A 386 -6.74 -18.32 14.99
C LEU A 386 -7.81 -18.82 14.01
N LEU A 387 -8.18 -17.99 13.02
CA LEU A 387 -9.13 -18.37 11.98
C LEU A 387 -8.54 -19.39 11.00
N GLY A 388 -7.27 -19.28 10.62
CA GLY A 388 -6.62 -20.31 9.80
C GLY A 388 -6.57 -21.67 10.53
N LEU A 389 -6.38 -21.69 11.84
CA LEU A 389 -6.38 -22.92 12.66
C LEU A 389 -7.78 -23.57 12.73
N SER A 390 -8.85 -22.81 12.50
CA SER A 390 -10.22 -23.36 12.43
C SER A 390 -10.47 -24.22 11.19
N LEU A 391 -9.56 -24.25 10.21
CA LEU A 391 -9.68 -25.13 9.06
C LEU A 391 -9.20 -26.55 9.37
N GLN A 392 -10.02 -27.54 9.02
CA GLN A 392 -9.71 -28.96 9.20
C GLN A 392 -8.43 -29.40 8.47
N THR A 393 -8.14 -28.82 7.30
CA THR A 393 -6.90 -29.07 6.54
C THR A 393 -5.66 -28.69 7.34
N ASN A 394 -5.71 -27.56 8.04
CA ASN A 394 -4.62 -27.05 8.87
C ASN A 394 -4.45 -27.87 10.15
N GLN A 395 -5.56 -28.29 10.77
CA GLN A 395 -5.55 -29.18 11.93
C GLN A 395 -4.90 -30.54 11.62
N THR A 396 -5.01 -31.02 10.37
CA THR A 396 -4.39 -32.29 9.94
C THR A 396 -2.86 -32.25 10.04
N PHE A 397 -2.24 -31.08 9.81
CA PHE A 397 -0.79 -30.92 9.93
C PHE A 397 -0.30 -30.84 11.39
N LEU A 398 -1.21 -30.59 12.34
CA LEU A 398 -0.95 -30.56 13.79
C LEU A 398 -1.33 -31.89 14.47
N ARG A 399 -1.58 -32.94 13.69
CA ARG A 399 -1.98 -34.26 14.21
C ARG A 399 -0.92 -34.80 15.17
N GLY A 400 -1.29 -34.93 16.45
CA GLY A 400 -0.39 -35.27 17.55
C GLY A 400 -0.42 -34.23 18.68
N LEU A 401 -0.49 -32.94 18.36
CA LEU A 401 -0.86 -31.87 19.32
C LEU A 401 -2.38 -31.83 19.51
N LEU A 402 -3.15 -31.96 18.44
CA LEU A 402 -4.61 -32.04 18.48
C LEU A 402 -5.06 -33.50 18.69
N THR A 403 -5.86 -33.73 19.74
CA THR A 403 -6.47 -35.05 20.03
C THR A 403 -7.86 -35.20 19.41
N LYS A 404 -8.53 -34.10 19.08
CA LYS A 404 -9.84 -34.03 18.42
C LYS A 404 -9.80 -33.05 17.24
N THR A 405 -10.44 -33.41 16.14
CA THR A 405 -10.66 -32.52 14.98
C THR A 405 -12.02 -31.85 15.20
N GLY A 406 -12.01 -30.64 15.77
CA GLY A 406 -13.21 -30.03 16.37
C GLY A 406 -14.10 -29.22 15.42
N SER A 407 -13.52 -28.54 14.43
CA SER A 407 -14.27 -27.56 13.64
C SER A 407 -15.16 -28.18 12.56
N SER A 408 -16.46 -27.89 12.60
CA SER A 408 -17.38 -28.22 11.50
C SER A 408 -17.23 -27.22 10.32
N SER A 409 -17.44 -27.70 9.09
CA SER A 409 -17.50 -26.82 7.91
C SER A 409 -18.57 -25.74 8.04
N GLU A 410 -19.63 -26.01 8.79
CA GLU A 410 -20.73 -25.10 9.10
C GLU A 410 -20.26 -23.92 9.97
N THR A 411 -19.50 -24.18 11.04
CA THR A 411 -18.91 -23.14 11.91
C THR A 411 -18.04 -22.15 11.13
N ASN A 412 -17.25 -22.65 10.18
CA ASN A 412 -16.42 -21.79 9.32
C ASN A 412 -17.26 -20.94 8.38
N GLN A 413 -18.33 -21.49 7.79
CA GLN A 413 -19.25 -20.73 6.93
C GLN A 413 -19.99 -19.63 7.71
N GLU A 414 -20.46 -19.91 8.92
CA GLU A 414 -21.08 -18.91 9.81
C GLU A 414 -20.09 -17.79 10.16
N THR A 415 -18.84 -18.15 10.43
CA THR A 415 -17.77 -17.17 10.73
C THR A 415 -17.43 -16.31 9.52
N VAL A 416 -17.34 -16.91 8.32
CA VAL A 416 -17.16 -16.19 7.05
C VAL A 416 -18.29 -15.18 6.84
N GLU A 417 -19.54 -15.59 7.01
CA GLU A 417 -20.69 -14.72 6.83
C GLU A 417 -20.71 -13.58 7.87
N PHE A 418 -20.35 -13.89 9.12
CA PHE A 418 -20.16 -12.87 10.15
C PHE A 418 -19.09 -11.83 9.76
N ILE A 419 -17.95 -12.27 9.23
CA ILE A 419 -16.87 -11.37 8.77
C ILE A 419 -17.36 -10.50 7.60
N LYS A 420 -18.05 -11.07 6.60
CA LYS A 420 -18.61 -10.31 5.47
C LYS A 420 -19.61 -9.24 5.93
N ASN A 421 -20.42 -9.56 6.94
CA ASN A 421 -21.33 -8.61 7.57
C ASN A 421 -20.58 -7.48 8.30
N LYS A 422 -19.46 -7.78 8.98
CA LYS A 422 -18.60 -6.76 9.61
C LYS A 422 -17.94 -5.85 8.58
N ILE A 423 -17.43 -6.41 7.48
CA ILE A 423 -16.85 -5.64 6.37
C ILE A 423 -17.90 -4.72 5.72
N SER A 424 -19.17 -5.14 5.70
CA SER A 424 -20.27 -4.31 5.18
C SER A 424 -20.61 -3.10 6.07
N GLY A 425 -20.07 -3.02 7.28
CA GLY A 425 -20.23 -1.89 8.19
C GLY A 425 -19.24 -0.74 7.91
N ASN A 426 -19.32 0.32 8.72
CA ASN A 426 -18.41 1.48 8.65
C ASN A 426 -17.07 1.18 9.35
N LEU A 427 -16.28 0.27 8.79
CA LEU A 427 -14.92 -0.01 9.25
C LEU A 427 -13.89 0.92 8.59
N SER A 428 -12.77 1.16 9.26
CA SER A 428 -11.62 1.79 8.61
C SER A 428 -11.04 0.86 7.56
N ALA A 429 -10.34 1.41 6.56
CA ALA A 429 -9.76 0.61 5.49
C ALA A 429 -8.75 -0.41 6.03
N GLU A 430 -7.96 -0.05 7.05
CA GLU A 430 -6.99 -0.95 7.69
C GLU A 430 -7.68 -2.17 8.31
N LYS A 431 -8.78 -1.95 9.04
CA LYS A 431 -9.57 -3.03 9.65
C LYS A 431 -10.25 -3.91 8.60
N SER A 432 -10.82 -3.30 7.55
CA SER A 432 -11.39 -4.05 6.43
C SER A 432 -10.35 -4.91 5.73
N ILE A 433 -9.15 -4.38 5.46
CA ILE A 433 -8.04 -5.12 4.86
C ILE A 433 -7.66 -6.31 5.76
N ASN A 434 -7.58 -6.11 7.08
CA ASN A 434 -7.29 -7.21 7.99
C ASN A 434 -8.35 -8.33 7.91
N LEU A 435 -9.64 -7.97 7.84
CA LEU A 435 -10.72 -8.94 7.68
C LEU A 435 -10.68 -9.67 6.32
N PHE A 436 -10.27 -9.02 5.22
CA PHE A 436 -10.03 -9.72 3.96
C PHE A 436 -8.89 -10.72 4.05
N HIS A 437 -7.83 -10.41 4.79
CA HIS A 437 -6.78 -11.39 5.07
C HIS A 437 -7.32 -12.56 5.92
N CYS A 438 -8.21 -12.30 6.87
CA CYS A 438 -8.89 -13.36 7.62
C CYS A 438 -9.75 -14.26 6.71
N LEU A 439 -10.49 -13.69 5.76
CA LEU A 439 -11.23 -14.46 4.76
C LEU A 439 -10.30 -15.32 3.89
N ASN A 440 -9.14 -14.80 3.50
CA ASN A 440 -8.11 -15.57 2.79
C ASN A 440 -7.58 -16.75 3.63
N GLU A 441 -7.36 -16.57 4.94
CA GLU A 441 -6.96 -17.66 5.84
C GLU A 441 -8.05 -18.73 5.98
N LEU A 442 -9.33 -18.35 5.83
CA LEU A 442 -10.48 -19.25 5.79
C LEU A 442 -10.76 -19.84 4.39
N ASN A 443 -9.89 -19.57 3.40
CA ASN A 443 -10.05 -19.95 1.99
C ASN A 443 -11.34 -19.40 1.33
N ASP A 444 -11.90 -18.28 1.80
CA ASP A 444 -13.01 -17.57 1.14
C ASP A 444 -12.47 -16.38 0.33
N GLY A 445 -12.40 -16.55 -0.99
CA GLY A 445 -12.06 -15.49 -1.95
C GLY A 445 -13.28 -14.85 -2.62
N SER A 446 -14.50 -15.21 -2.22
CA SER A 446 -15.73 -14.99 -3.02
C SER A 446 -15.99 -13.52 -3.37
N LEU A 447 -15.86 -12.60 -2.39
CA LEU A 447 -16.02 -11.15 -2.61
C LEU A 447 -14.95 -10.57 -3.54
N VAL A 448 -13.71 -11.07 -3.43
CA VAL A 448 -12.59 -10.62 -4.27
C VAL A 448 -12.78 -11.14 -5.70
N GLU A 449 -13.16 -12.41 -5.86
CA GLU A 449 -13.42 -13.04 -7.16
C GLU A 449 -14.59 -12.35 -7.89
N GLU A 450 -15.67 -12.02 -7.17
CA GLU A 450 -16.81 -11.27 -7.72
C GLU A 450 -16.35 -9.93 -8.32
N ILE A 451 -15.59 -9.14 -7.57
CA ILE A 451 -15.09 -7.85 -8.05
C ILE A 451 -14.07 -8.01 -9.18
N GLN A 452 -13.19 -9.01 -9.10
CA GLN A 452 -12.26 -9.32 -10.19
C GLN A 452 -12.97 -9.73 -11.48
N GLN A 453 -14.10 -10.44 -11.40
CA GLN A 453 -14.92 -10.76 -12.57
C GLN A 453 -15.50 -9.49 -13.20
N TYR A 454 -16.02 -8.54 -12.40
CA TYR A 454 -16.50 -7.25 -12.90
C TYR A 454 -15.40 -6.39 -13.52
N LEU A 455 -14.20 -6.39 -12.94
CA LEU A 455 -13.05 -5.68 -13.49
C LEU A 455 -12.60 -6.30 -14.83
N ARG A 456 -12.64 -7.63 -14.96
CA ARG A 456 -12.31 -8.33 -16.22
C ARG A 456 -13.36 -8.12 -17.31
N SER A 457 -14.63 -7.98 -16.95
CA SER A 457 -15.72 -7.72 -17.91
C SER A 457 -15.76 -6.27 -18.41
N GLY A 458 -14.99 -5.35 -17.79
CA GLY A 458 -14.95 -3.93 -18.15
C GLY A 458 -16.25 -3.18 -17.85
N SER A 459 -17.13 -3.77 -17.03
CA SER A 459 -18.48 -3.28 -16.77
C SER A 459 -18.72 -3.12 -15.25
N LEU A 460 -17.90 -2.32 -14.57
CA LEU A 460 -18.14 -2.02 -13.16
C LEU A 460 -19.12 -0.85 -13.04
N SER A 461 -20.39 -1.15 -12.79
CA SER A 461 -21.37 -0.13 -12.41
C SER A 461 -21.18 0.22 -10.93
N THR A 462 -20.31 1.20 -10.64
CA THR A 462 -19.97 1.60 -9.26
C THR A 462 -21.18 1.98 -8.41
N ASP A 463 -22.29 2.39 -9.04
CA ASP A 463 -23.52 2.81 -8.36
C ASP A 463 -24.30 1.63 -7.74
N GLN A 464 -23.93 0.38 -8.05
CA GLN A 464 -24.59 -0.83 -7.53
C GLN A 464 -23.76 -1.59 -6.50
N LEU A 465 -22.52 -1.16 -6.24
CA LEU A 465 -21.64 -1.90 -5.34
C LEU A 465 -22.07 -1.73 -3.88
N SER A 466 -22.21 -2.85 -3.18
CA SER A 466 -22.43 -2.90 -1.73
C SER A 466 -21.20 -2.38 -0.96
N PRO A 467 -21.35 -1.99 0.32
CA PRO A 467 -20.20 -1.59 1.14
C PRO A 467 -19.08 -2.65 1.21
N ALA A 468 -19.42 -3.94 1.26
CA ALA A 468 -18.44 -5.02 1.21
C ALA A 468 -17.72 -5.10 -0.13
N GLN A 469 -18.44 -4.91 -1.24
CA GLN A 469 -17.86 -4.88 -2.58
C GLN A 469 -16.93 -3.68 -2.78
N TRP A 470 -17.28 -2.51 -2.24
CA TRP A 470 -16.37 -1.35 -2.21
C TRP A 470 -15.10 -1.64 -1.41
N SER A 471 -15.25 -2.27 -0.24
CA SER A 471 -14.11 -2.66 0.58
C SER A 471 -13.23 -3.70 -0.13
N ALA A 472 -13.84 -4.63 -0.88
CA ALA A 472 -13.13 -5.61 -1.70
C ALA A 472 -12.38 -4.94 -2.86
N LEU A 473 -12.97 -3.94 -3.52
CA LEU A 473 -12.29 -3.15 -4.54
C LEU A 473 -11.07 -2.41 -3.95
N VAL A 474 -11.24 -1.74 -2.81
CA VAL A 474 -10.12 -1.09 -2.10
C VAL A 474 -9.02 -2.11 -1.77
N PHE A 475 -9.40 -3.26 -1.23
CA PHE A 475 -8.45 -4.34 -0.91
C PHE A 475 -7.69 -4.82 -2.16
N ILE A 476 -8.37 -5.04 -3.28
CA ILE A 476 -7.75 -5.46 -4.55
C ILE A 476 -6.73 -4.41 -5.03
N LEU A 477 -7.12 -3.13 -5.02
CA LEU A 477 -6.27 -2.04 -5.54
C LEU A 477 -5.05 -1.81 -4.65
N LEU A 478 -5.22 -1.82 -3.33
CA LEU A 478 -4.10 -1.73 -2.40
C LEU A 478 -3.20 -2.97 -2.41
N SER A 479 -3.76 -4.12 -2.78
CA SER A 479 -3.01 -5.37 -2.94
C SER A 479 -2.32 -5.48 -4.29
N SER A 480 -2.55 -4.59 -5.26
CA SER A 480 -1.95 -4.66 -6.60
C SER A 480 -0.81 -3.66 -6.73
N GLU A 481 0.43 -4.14 -6.91
CA GLU A 481 1.59 -3.27 -7.14
C GLU A 481 1.43 -2.38 -8.38
N LYS A 482 0.82 -2.91 -9.46
CA LYS A 482 0.65 -2.18 -10.72
C LYS A 482 -0.35 -1.03 -10.60
N ASP A 483 -1.38 -1.19 -9.77
CA ASP A 483 -2.46 -0.19 -9.64
C ASP A 483 -2.09 0.95 -8.67
N LEU A 484 -1.05 0.77 -7.85
CA LEU A 484 -0.51 1.81 -6.97
C LEU A 484 0.48 2.75 -7.68
N ASP A 485 1.01 2.39 -8.84
CA ASP A 485 1.89 3.32 -9.58
C ASP A 485 1.05 4.46 -10.20
N VAL A 486 -0.01 4.12 -10.95
CA VAL A 486 -0.93 5.09 -11.56
C VAL A 486 -2.39 4.70 -11.29
N PHE A 487 -3.01 5.42 -10.37
CA PHE A 487 -4.44 5.33 -10.10
C PHE A 487 -5.22 6.32 -10.98
N ASP A 488 -6.01 5.79 -11.92
CA ASP A 488 -6.92 6.57 -12.77
C ASP A 488 -8.36 6.32 -12.36
N LEU A 489 -9.01 7.36 -11.82
CA LEU A 489 -10.38 7.29 -11.30
C LEU A 489 -11.39 6.96 -12.41
N LYS A 490 -11.13 7.36 -13.67
CA LYS A 490 -12.02 7.10 -14.81
C LYS A 490 -12.11 5.63 -15.20
N LYS A 491 -11.15 4.80 -14.77
CA LYS A 491 -11.24 3.34 -14.95
C LYS A 491 -12.38 2.72 -14.17
N TYR A 492 -12.83 3.39 -13.10
CA TYR A 492 -13.93 2.94 -12.24
C TYR A 492 -15.18 3.78 -12.48
N SER A 493 -15.11 5.09 -12.16
CA SER A 493 -16.20 6.04 -12.39
C SER A 493 -15.72 7.47 -12.20
N ALA A 494 -16.07 8.35 -13.14
CA ALA A 494 -15.78 9.79 -13.09
C ALA A 494 -16.74 10.52 -12.13
N SER A 495 -16.63 10.24 -10.82
CA SER A 495 -17.54 10.70 -9.78
C SER A 495 -16.81 11.09 -8.49
N GLU A 496 -17.27 12.17 -7.85
CA GLU A 496 -16.82 12.58 -6.52
C GLU A 496 -17.10 11.49 -5.46
N GLU A 497 -18.25 10.82 -5.51
CA GLU A 497 -18.57 9.76 -4.53
C GLU A 497 -17.62 8.55 -4.66
N THR A 498 -17.19 8.23 -5.88
CA THR A 498 -16.18 7.18 -6.11
C THR A 498 -14.81 7.60 -5.60
N LEU A 499 -14.41 8.87 -5.81
CA LEU A 499 -13.17 9.40 -5.23
C LEU A 499 -13.17 9.24 -3.72
N LEU A 500 -14.23 9.66 -3.04
CA LEU A 500 -14.33 9.61 -1.58
C LEU A 500 -14.19 8.19 -1.02
N LYS A 501 -14.78 7.19 -1.70
CA LYS A 501 -14.66 5.78 -1.33
C LYS A 501 -13.27 5.18 -1.62
N LEU A 502 -12.51 5.78 -2.54
CA LEU A 502 -11.19 5.30 -2.97
C LEU A 502 -10.03 6.22 -2.49
N LEU A 503 -10.28 7.13 -1.55
CA LEU A 503 -9.24 8.05 -1.02
C LEU A 503 -8.03 7.31 -0.47
N THR A 504 -8.23 6.15 0.15
CA THR A 504 -7.14 5.33 0.67
C THR A 504 -6.24 4.79 -0.45
N VAL A 505 -6.80 4.48 -1.61
CA VAL A 505 -6.04 4.10 -2.81
C VAL A 505 -5.26 5.30 -3.34
N VAL A 506 -5.90 6.48 -3.43
CA VAL A 506 -5.21 7.73 -3.83
C VAL A 506 -4.03 8.02 -2.90
N LYS A 507 -4.22 7.88 -1.59
CA LYS A 507 -3.17 8.08 -0.58
C LYS A 507 -1.99 7.14 -0.77
N ALA A 508 -2.24 5.88 -1.11
CA ALA A 508 -1.23 4.85 -1.31
C ALA A 508 -0.55 4.90 -2.70
N SER A 509 -1.16 5.59 -3.66
CA SER A 509 -0.67 5.65 -5.05
C SER A 509 0.45 6.66 -5.23
N ASN A 510 1.35 6.42 -6.18
CA ASN A 510 2.40 7.36 -6.59
C ASN A 510 1.80 8.49 -7.45
N LYS A 511 0.95 8.13 -8.41
CA LYS A 511 0.24 9.07 -9.29
C LYS A 511 -1.27 8.87 -9.21
N ALA A 512 -2.01 9.96 -9.07
CA ALA A 512 -3.47 9.98 -9.15
C ALA A 512 -3.94 10.86 -10.31
N VAL A 513 -4.66 10.27 -11.26
CA VAL A 513 -5.29 10.94 -12.40
C VAL A 513 -6.78 11.10 -12.11
N LEU A 514 -7.16 12.33 -11.76
CA LEU A 514 -8.52 12.73 -11.37
C LEU A 514 -9.10 13.79 -12.33
N SER A 515 -8.47 13.96 -13.50
CA SER A 515 -8.80 14.99 -14.47
C SER A 515 -10.19 14.79 -15.06
N GLY A 516 -11.08 15.79 -14.99
CA GLY A 516 -12.42 15.72 -15.57
C GLY A 516 -13.32 14.65 -14.94
N CYS A 517 -13.25 14.50 -13.62
CA CYS A 517 -14.02 13.54 -12.82
C CYS A 517 -15.21 14.18 -12.08
N ASN A 518 -15.65 15.37 -12.51
CA ASN A 518 -16.72 16.14 -11.89
C ASN A 518 -16.50 16.43 -10.39
N LEU A 519 -15.25 16.67 -10.00
CA LEU A 519 -14.89 16.93 -8.62
C LEU A 519 -15.28 18.35 -8.19
N SER A 520 -15.61 18.51 -6.91
CA SER A 520 -16.01 19.78 -6.30
C SER A 520 -15.04 20.23 -5.20
N VAL A 521 -15.42 21.30 -4.49
CA VAL A 521 -14.70 21.79 -3.31
C VAL A 521 -14.62 20.73 -2.20
N ARG A 522 -15.63 19.86 -2.05
CA ARG A 522 -15.64 18.74 -1.09
C ARG A 522 -14.51 17.74 -1.39
N SER A 523 -14.27 17.43 -2.66
CA SER A 523 -13.13 16.61 -3.08
C SER A 523 -11.79 17.23 -2.68
N CYS A 524 -11.67 18.57 -2.74
CA CYS A 524 -10.43 19.28 -2.38
C CYS A 524 -10.12 19.17 -0.88
N GLU A 525 -11.13 19.19 -0.02
CA GLU A 525 -10.97 18.98 1.43
C GLU A 525 -10.44 17.57 1.73
N ALA A 526 -11.03 16.55 1.10
CA ALA A 526 -10.60 15.17 1.24
C ALA A 526 -9.17 14.96 0.74
N LEU A 527 -8.81 15.53 -0.41
CA LEU A 527 -7.46 15.45 -0.97
C LEU A 527 -6.45 16.24 -0.13
N SER A 528 -6.84 17.37 0.47
CA SER A 528 -6.00 18.10 1.42
C SER A 528 -5.61 17.24 2.62
N SER A 529 -6.53 16.41 3.11
CA SER A 529 -6.25 15.43 4.18
C SER A 529 -5.28 14.35 3.73
N VAL A 530 -5.36 13.91 2.46
CA VAL A 530 -4.39 12.98 1.86
C VAL A 530 -2.99 13.62 1.79
N LEU A 531 -2.89 14.83 1.23
CA LEU A 531 -1.64 15.57 1.09
C LEU A 531 -0.96 15.89 2.43
N SER A 532 -1.76 16.08 3.48
CA SER A 532 -1.27 16.34 4.84
C SER A 532 -0.81 15.09 5.59
N SER A 533 -1.06 13.89 5.05
CA SER A 533 -0.81 12.64 5.76
C SER A 533 0.64 12.19 5.61
N GLN A 534 1.30 11.91 6.74
CA GLN A 534 2.68 11.39 6.76
C GLN A 534 2.85 10.06 5.99
N SER A 535 1.78 9.26 5.85
CA SER A 535 1.79 8.01 5.10
C SER A 535 1.29 8.13 3.66
N SER A 536 1.23 9.35 3.10
CA SER A 536 0.94 9.51 1.68
C SER A 536 2.15 9.21 0.80
N CYS A 537 1.95 8.38 -0.22
CA CYS A 537 2.95 8.07 -1.24
C CYS A 537 2.83 8.97 -2.49
N LEU A 538 1.85 9.88 -2.52
CA LEU A 538 1.48 10.63 -3.71
C LEU A 538 2.58 11.61 -4.10
N ARG A 539 3.05 11.50 -5.35
CA ARG A 539 4.04 12.39 -5.97
C ARG A 539 3.43 13.19 -7.12
N GLU A 540 2.47 12.62 -7.84
CA GLU A 540 1.76 13.30 -8.93
C GLU A 540 0.25 13.35 -8.71
N LEU A 541 -0.34 14.53 -8.79
CA LEU A 541 -1.78 14.73 -8.71
C LEU A 541 -2.27 15.55 -9.90
N ASP A 542 -3.09 14.93 -10.75
CA ASP A 542 -3.76 15.60 -11.86
C ASP A 542 -5.25 15.82 -11.56
N LEU A 543 -5.60 17.07 -11.31
CA LEU A 543 -6.95 17.56 -11.04
C LEU A 543 -7.55 18.37 -12.18
N SER A 544 -6.91 18.37 -13.36
CA SER A 544 -7.28 19.21 -14.49
C SER A 544 -8.76 19.05 -14.88
N ASN A 545 -9.35 20.08 -15.48
CA ASN A 545 -10.73 20.04 -15.99
C ASN A 545 -11.82 19.74 -14.94
N ASN A 546 -11.57 20.00 -13.66
CA ASN A 546 -12.60 20.01 -12.62
C ASN A 546 -12.94 21.46 -12.24
N ASN A 547 -14.19 21.76 -11.91
CA ASN A 547 -14.62 23.14 -11.63
C ASN A 547 -14.30 23.56 -10.18
N LEU A 548 -13.03 23.48 -9.78
CA LEU A 548 -12.59 23.62 -8.38
C LEU A 548 -12.64 25.06 -7.87
N GLN A 549 -12.37 26.04 -8.75
CA GLN A 549 -12.30 27.47 -8.43
C GLN A 549 -11.24 27.80 -7.35
N ASP A 550 -11.13 29.07 -6.98
CA ASP A 550 -10.18 29.53 -5.96
C ASP A 550 -10.47 28.93 -4.57
N SER A 551 -11.72 28.62 -4.27
CA SER A 551 -12.13 27.98 -3.01
C SER A 551 -11.59 26.55 -2.87
N GLY A 552 -11.61 25.74 -3.95
CA GLY A 552 -10.98 24.43 -3.96
C GLY A 552 -9.46 24.51 -3.83
N VAL A 553 -8.84 25.48 -4.51
CA VAL A 553 -7.39 25.74 -4.41
C VAL A 553 -6.99 26.11 -2.98
N ARG A 554 -7.80 26.88 -2.27
CA ARG A 554 -7.56 27.25 -0.88
C ARG A 554 -7.50 26.04 0.05
N LEU A 555 -8.39 25.07 -0.14
CA LEU A 555 -8.40 23.83 0.64
C LEU A 555 -7.18 22.95 0.32
N LEU A 556 -6.85 22.76 -0.96
CA LEU A 556 -5.66 22.02 -1.38
C LEU A 556 -4.38 22.66 -0.83
N SER A 557 -4.33 23.99 -0.83
CA SER A 557 -3.21 24.77 -0.30
C SER A 557 -2.96 24.53 1.19
N ALA A 558 -4.00 24.21 1.98
CA ALA A 558 -3.82 23.83 3.37
C ALA A 558 -3.02 22.52 3.51
N GLY A 559 -3.26 21.55 2.62
CA GLY A 559 -2.49 20.31 2.58
C GLY A 559 -1.08 20.47 2.04
N LEU A 560 -0.89 21.31 1.02
CA LEU A 560 0.44 21.65 0.48
C LEU A 560 1.32 22.38 1.50
N LYS A 561 0.71 23.13 2.43
CA LYS A 561 1.43 23.76 3.54
C LYS A 561 1.93 22.77 4.57
N ASN A 562 1.52 21.50 4.55
CA ASN A 562 1.97 20.53 5.56
C ASN A 562 3.43 20.11 5.28
N PRO A 563 4.33 20.07 6.29
CA PRO A 563 5.73 19.66 6.09
C PRO A 563 5.89 18.19 5.66
N HIS A 564 4.86 17.36 5.82
CA HIS A 564 4.84 15.98 5.33
C HIS A 564 4.37 15.84 3.88
N CYS A 565 3.91 16.93 3.25
CA CYS A 565 3.48 16.89 1.86
C CYS A 565 4.68 16.66 0.95
N THR A 566 4.69 15.54 0.25
CA THR A 566 5.80 15.11 -0.61
C THR A 566 5.44 15.15 -2.09
N LEU A 567 4.39 15.90 -2.45
CA LEU A 567 3.90 16.05 -3.81
C LEU A 567 4.92 16.81 -4.68
N GLU A 568 5.25 16.25 -5.84
CA GLU A 568 6.21 16.81 -6.79
C GLU A 568 5.55 17.43 -8.02
N ILE A 569 4.38 16.93 -8.45
CA ILE A 569 3.66 17.44 -9.62
C ILE A 569 2.20 17.68 -9.27
N LEU A 570 1.73 18.90 -9.54
CA LEU A 570 0.34 19.30 -9.38
C LEU A 570 -0.18 19.90 -10.68
N ARG A 571 -1.21 19.28 -11.26
CA ARG A 571 -1.88 19.79 -12.46
C ARG A 571 -3.29 20.25 -12.09
N LEU A 572 -3.53 21.54 -12.27
CA LEU A 572 -4.78 22.27 -12.01
C LEU A 572 -5.26 22.97 -13.28
N SER A 573 -4.90 22.41 -14.44
CA SER A 573 -5.18 23.01 -15.73
C SER A 573 -6.68 23.03 -16.01
N GLY A 574 -7.26 24.17 -16.38
CA GLY A 574 -8.69 24.25 -16.64
C GLY A 574 -9.58 24.13 -15.40
N CYS A 575 -9.14 24.62 -14.23
CA CYS A 575 -9.86 24.51 -12.96
C CYS A 575 -10.67 25.76 -12.53
N LEU A 576 -10.79 26.76 -13.41
CA LEU A 576 -11.46 28.05 -13.13
C LEU A 576 -10.75 28.88 -12.06
N ILE A 577 -9.42 28.82 -12.05
CA ILE A 577 -8.56 29.52 -11.08
C ILE A 577 -8.33 30.96 -11.54
N THR A 578 -8.38 31.89 -10.60
CA THR A 578 -8.11 33.32 -10.83
C THR A 578 -6.80 33.75 -10.17
N GLU A 579 -6.53 35.06 -10.19
CA GLU A 579 -5.45 35.71 -9.44
C GLU A 579 -5.47 35.33 -7.94
N GLU A 580 -6.65 35.18 -7.34
CA GLU A 580 -6.80 34.86 -5.91
C GLU A 580 -6.28 33.45 -5.58
N GLY A 581 -6.65 32.45 -6.38
CA GLY A 581 -6.16 31.09 -6.22
C GLY A 581 -4.66 31.00 -6.45
N CYS A 582 -4.11 31.76 -7.41
CA CYS A 582 -2.67 31.84 -7.65
C CYS A 582 -1.91 32.41 -6.45
N ALA A 583 -2.42 33.49 -5.84
CA ALA A 583 -1.85 34.06 -4.62
C ALA A 583 -1.88 33.06 -3.45
N THR A 584 -2.96 32.29 -3.34
CA THR A 584 -3.10 31.25 -2.30
C THR A 584 -2.09 30.11 -2.47
N LEU A 585 -1.86 29.66 -3.70
CA LEU A 585 -0.81 28.68 -4.02
C LEU A 585 0.59 29.22 -3.73
N ALA A 586 0.90 30.44 -4.15
CA ALA A 586 2.20 31.07 -3.89
C ALA A 586 2.49 31.16 -2.39
N SER A 587 1.49 31.51 -1.58
CA SER A 587 1.59 31.50 -0.11
C SER A 587 1.88 30.09 0.44
N ALA A 588 1.23 29.06 -0.09
CA ALA A 588 1.45 27.68 0.35
C ALA A 588 2.86 27.20 0.04
N LEU A 589 3.34 27.44 -1.17
CA LEU A 589 4.67 27.05 -1.62
C LEU A 589 5.80 27.81 -0.89
N SER A 590 5.50 28.97 -0.31
CA SER A 590 6.47 29.75 0.48
C SER A 590 6.55 29.35 1.95
N SER A 591 5.55 28.63 2.48
CA SER A 591 5.42 28.37 3.92
C SER A 591 6.29 27.22 4.43
N ASN A 592 6.79 26.35 3.54
CA ASN A 592 7.66 25.21 3.82
C ASN A 592 8.56 24.92 2.60
N PRO A 593 9.69 24.22 2.74
CA PRO A 593 10.46 23.78 1.58
C PRO A 593 9.60 22.84 0.74
N SER A 594 8.97 23.40 -0.29
CA SER A 594 8.04 22.66 -1.13
C SER A 594 8.80 21.59 -1.92
N HIS A 595 8.24 20.38 -1.96
CA HIS A 595 8.72 19.32 -2.84
C HIS A 595 8.23 19.48 -4.29
N LEU A 596 7.34 20.45 -4.54
CA LEU A 596 6.71 20.66 -5.84
C LEU A 596 7.73 21.12 -6.88
N ARG A 597 7.83 20.38 -7.98
CA ARG A 597 8.72 20.59 -9.13
C ARG A 597 7.98 21.04 -10.38
N GLU A 598 6.72 20.63 -10.55
CA GLU A 598 5.88 21.03 -11.67
C GLU A 598 4.50 21.50 -11.18
N LEU A 599 4.10 22.68 -11.65
CA LEU A 599 2.78 23.26 -11.44
C LEU A 599 2.19 23.66 -12.79
N ASP A 600 1.08 23.02 -13.15
CA ASP A 600 0.34 23.34 -14.37
C ASP A 600 -0.99 24.04 -14.03
N LEU A 601 -1.06 25.33 -14.37
CA LEU A 601 -2.21 26.22 -14.25
C LEU A 601 -2.71 26.69 -15.63
N SER A 602 -2.29 26.07 -16.72
CA SER A 602 -2.77 26.41 -18.06
C SER A 602 -4.30 26.34 -18.15
N TYR A 603 -4.90 27.07 -19.09
CA TYR A 603 -6.36 27.16 -19.29
C TYR A 603 -7.11 27.67 -18.04
N ASN A 604 -6.50 28.57 -17.27
CA ASN A 604 -7.12 29.33 -16.19
C ASN A 604 -7.00 30.84 -16.47
N ASN A 605 -7.36 31.69 -15.49
CA ASN A 605 -7.15 33.12 -15.57
C ASN A 605 -6.23 33.60 -14.43
N PRO A 606 -4.93 33.23 -14.44
CA PRO A 606 -4.02 33.58 -13.36
C PRO A 606 -3.78 35.09 -13.25
N GLY A 607 -4.12 35.88 -14.28
CA GLY A 607 -3.93 37.32 -14.36
C GLY A 607 -2.45 37.75 -14.28
N GLU A 608 -2.17 39.03 -14.51
CA GLU A 608 -0.79 39.52 -14.43
C GLU A 608 -0.22 39.40 -13.02
N SER A 609 -1.05 39.64 -12.00
CA SER A 609 -0.65 39.60 -10.61
C SER A 609 -0.30 38.18 -10.16
N GLY A 610 -1.13 37.18 -10.49
CA GLY A 610 -0.91 35.79 -10.13
C GLY A 610 0.29 35.19 -10.86
N VAL A 611 0.47 35.49 -12.16
CA VAL A 611 1.66 35.09 -12.91
C VAL A 611 2.92 35.69 -12.27
N LYS A 612 2.92 36.98 -11.97
CA LYS A 612 4.06 37.65 -11.32
C LYS A 612 4.41 37.02 -9.97
N LEU A 613 3.42 36.71 -9.14
CA LEU A 613 3.62 36.09 -7.83
C LEU A 613 4.25 34.69 -7.94
N LEU A 614 3.73 33.85 -8.83
CA LEU A 614 4.23 32.48 -9.02
C LEU A 614 5.60 32.46 -9.69
N SER A 615 5.84 33.33 -10.68
CA SER A 615 7.15 33.46 -11.34
C SER A 615 8.22 33.97 -10.39
N ALA A 616 7.90 34.90 -9.49
CA ALA A 616 8.86 35.38 -8.49
C ALA A 616 9.34 34.26 -7.54
N GLY A 617 8.49 33.26 -7.27
CA GLY A 617 8.86 32.12 -6.45
C GLY A 617 9.83 31.16 -7.13
N LEU A 618 9.91 31.10 -8.46
CA LEU A 618 10.92 30.28 -9.17
C LEU A 618 12.36 30.71 -8.85
N GLU A 619 12.55 31.99 -8.53
CA GLU A 619 13.84 32.56 -8.13
C GLU A 619 14.12 32.40 -6.62
N ALA A 620 13.16 31.90 -5.85
CA ALA A 620 13.28 31.82 -4.40
C ALA A 620 14.02 30.53 -3.96
N PRO A 621 15.01 30.62 -3.06
CA PRO A 621 15.88 29.48 -2.71
C PRO A 621 15.16 28.32 -2.00
N HIS A 622 13.93 28.56 -1.50
CA HIS A 622 13.13 27.57 -0.79
C HIS A 622 12.09 26.88 -1.70
N TRP A 623 11.95 27.31 -2.95
CA TRP A 623 11.10 26.65 -3.94
C TRP A 623 11.93 25.63 -4.72
N ARG A 624 11.37 24.45 -4.98
CA ARG A 624 11.97 23.43 -5.86
C ARG A 624 11.27 23.36 -7.23
N LEU A 625 10.42 24.35 -7.51
CA LEU A 625 9.60 24.40 -8.70
C LEU A 625 10.49 24.68 -9.92
N ASN A 626 10.55 23.73 -10.84
CA ASN A 626 11.34 23.84 -12.08
C ASN A 626 10.46 24.23 -13.27
N THR A 627 9.20 23.80 -13.25
CA THR A 627 8.26 23.95 -14.36
C THR A 627 6.99 24.63 -13.87
N LEU A 628 6.73 25.84 -14.37
CA LEU A 628 5.47 26.55 -14.19
C LEU A 628 4.80 26.73 -15.57
N ARG A 629 3.57 26.21 -15.72
CA ARG A 629 2.76 26.42 -16.94
C ARG A 629 1.54 27.25 -16.59
N VAL A 630 1.43 28.44 -17.18
CA VAL A 630 0.28 29.34 -16.98
C VAL A 630 -0.47 29.63 -18.28
N GLU A 631 0.17 29.36 -19.42
CA GLU A 631 -0.40 29.58 -20.75
C GLU A 631 -0.92 28.28 -21.38
N PRO A 632 -2.02 28.34 -22.18
CA PRO A 632 -2.80 29.54 -22.48
C PRO A 632 -3.63 30.02 -21.27
N GLY A 633 -3.62 31.32 -20.99
CA GLY A 633 -4.35 31.95 -19.89
C GLY A 633 -5.40 32.95 -20.37
N GLY A 634 -6.30 33.36 -19.46
CA GLY A 634 -7.25 34.45 -19.68
C GLY A 634 -8.70 34.17 -19.31
N VAL A 635 -9.49 35.24 -19.27
CA VAL A 635 -10.91 35.25 -18.85
C VAL A 635 -11.77 34.29 -19.67
N GLN A 636 -11.44 34.04 -20.94
CA GLN A 636 -12.14 33.09 -21.81
C GLN A 636 -12.14 31.65 -21.27
N TRP A 637 -11.18 31.30 -20.41
CA TRP A 637 -11.09 29.97 -19.80
C TRP A 637 -11.86 29.82 -18.49
N LEU A 638 -12.45 30.91 -17.97
CA LEU A 638 -13.38 30.89 -16.83
C LEU A 638 -14.79 30.40 -17.22
N ARG A 639 -14.86 29.54 -18.23
CA ARG A 639 -16.07 28.82 -18.62
C ARG A 639 -16.04 27.41 -18.02
N PRO A 640 -17.04 27.02 -17.22
CA PRO A 640 -17.09 25.69 -16.60
C PRO A 640 -17.14 24.54 -17.62
N GLY A 641 -16.54 23.40 -17.23
CA GLY A 641 -16.55 22.16 -18.01
C GLY A 641 -15.73 22.21 -19.30
N LEU A 642 -15.87 21.16 -20.13
CA LEU A 642 -15.06 20.96 -21.35
C LEU A 642 -15.43 21.92 -22.50
N ARG A 643 -16.60 22.56 -22.44
CA ARG A 643 -17.08 23.50 -23.47
C ARG A 643 -16.19 24.74 -23.66
N LYS A 644 -15.27 25.01 -22.74
CA LYS A 644 -14.24 26.04 -22.92
C LYS A 644 -13.26 25.72 -24.06
N TYR A 645 -13.09 24.45 -24.40
CA TYR A 645 -12.22 23.99 -25.49
C TYR A 645 -12.94 23.87 -26.84
N PHE A 646 -14.12 24.50 -26.98
CA PHE A 646 -14.94 24.34 -28.17
C PHE A 646 -14.16 24.68 -29.44
N CYS A 647 -14.14 23.75 -30.39
CA CYS A 647 -13.55 23.94 -31.71
C CYS A 647 -14.62 23.81 -32.78
N GLN A 648 -14.69 24.79 -33.68
CA GLN A 648 -15.59 24.72 -34.82
C GLN A 648 -14.98 23.83 -35.91
N LEU A 649 -15.62 22.70 -36.17
CA LEU A 649 -15.20 21.76 -37.22
C LEU A 649 -15.79 22.13 -38.59
N THR A 650 -15.03 21.86 -39.64
CA THR A 650 -15.39 22.09 -41.04
C THR A 650 -15.22 20.79 -41.82
N ILE A 651 -16.30 20.29 -42.41
CA ILE A 651 -16.30 19.08 -43.24
C ILE A 651 -15.42 19.30 -44.47
N ASP A 652 -14.59 18.32 -44.84
CA ASP A 652 -13.77 18.37 -46.05
C ASP A 652 -14.50 17.72 -47.25
N PRO A 653 -15.00 18.50 -48.22
CA PRO A 653 -15.69 17.98 -49.41
C PRO A 653 -14.78 17.15 -50.34
N ASN A 654 -13.46 17.22 -50.16
CA ASN A 654 -12.52 16.41 -50.93
C ASN A 654 -12.42 14.98 -50.40
N THR A 655 -12.80 14.74 -49.15
CA THR A 655 -12.76 13.41 -48.54
C THR A 655 -14.09 12.66 -48.60
N ILE A 656 -15.21 13.39 -48.69
CA ILE A 656 -16.55 12.84 -48.55
C ILE A 656 -16.90 11.75 -49.58
N PHE A 657 -17.45 10.64 -49.11
CA PHE A 657 -17.99 9.60 -49.97
C PHE A 657 -19.19 10.09 -50.79
N ARG A 658 -19.36 9.58 -52.02
CA ARG A 658 -20.34 10.10 -52.99
C ARG A 658 -21.78 10.02 -52.52
N ASN A 659 -22.17 9.01 -51.75
CA ASN A 659 -23.55 8.85 -51.26
C ASN A 659 -23.84 9.62 -49.94
N LEU A 660 -22.98 10.56 -49.55
CA LEU A 660 -23.20 11.45 -48.41
C LEU A 660 -23.58 12.84 -48.90
N LYS A 661 -24.77 13.31 -48.52
CA LYS A 661 -25.31 14.62 -48.92
C LYS A 661 -25.09 15.65 -47.82
N LEU A 662 -24.44 16.75 -48.16
CA LEU A 662 -24.27 17.92 -47.30
C LEU A 662 -25.54 18.80 -47.33
N SER A 663 -25.89 19.33 -46.17
CA SER A 663 -26.99 20.28 -45.97
C SER A 663 -26.69 21.20 -44.79
N ASP A 664 -27.56 22.19 -44.56
CA ASP A 664 -27.45 23.14 -43.44
C ASP A 664 -26.07 23.80 -43.35
N ASN A 665 -25.70 24.56 -44.39
CA ASN A 665 -24.40 25.22 -44.51
C ASN A 665 -23.20 24.27 -44.28
N ASN A 666 -23.29 23.05 -44.83
CA ASN A 666 -22.29 21.98 -44.69
C ASN A 666 -22.03 21.52 -43.25
N ARG A 667 -23.02 21.68 -42.35
CA ARG A 667 -22.95 21.15 -40.98
C ARG A 667 -23.66 19.82 -40.80
N LYS A 668 -24.64 19.53 -41.65
CA LYS A 668 -25.46 18.30 -41.59
C LYS A 668 -25.17 17.37 -42.75
N VAL A 669 -24.96 16.09 -42.45
CA VAL A 669 -24.67 15.03 -43.43
C VAL A 669 -25.67 13.90 -43.28
N ALA A 670 -26.30 13.52 -44.39
CA ALA A 670 -27.18 12.36 -44.46
C ALA A 670 -26.69 11.40 -45.54
N ARG A 671 -26.85 10.09 -45.30
CA ARG A 671 -26.62 9.09 -46.35
C ARG A 671 -27.87 8.97 -47.23
N VAL A 672 -27.68 9.04 -48.55
CA VAL A 672 -28.72 8.93 -49.57
C VAL A 672 -28.40 7.78 -50.53
N GLU A 673 -29.35 7.38 -51.38
CA GLU A 673 -29.12 6.35 -52.39
C GLU A 673 -28.30 6.90 -53.56
N GLU A 674 -28.56 8.13 -54.00
CA GLU A 674 -27.92 8.69 -55.18
C GLU A 674 -26.53 9.28 -54.92
N ASP A 675 -25.63 9.09 -55.88
CA ASP A 675 -24.32 9.72 -55.88
C ASP A 675 -24.44 11.23 -56.02
N GLN A 676 -23.81 11.95 -55.09
CA GLN A 676 -23.70 13.40 -55.14
C GLN A 676 -22.56 13.81 -56.09
N SER A 677 -22.73 14.94 -56.77
CA SER A 677 -21.82 15.46 -57.80
C SER A 677 -20.53 16.09 -57.24
N TYR A 678 -19.81 15.37 -56.37
CA TYR A 678 -18.50 15.81 -55.90
C TYR A 678 -17.40 15.55 -56.96
N PRO A 679 -16.44 16.47 -57.16
CA PRO A 679 -15.31 16.26 -58.07
C PRO A 679 -14.43 15.07 -57.64
N ASP A 680 -13.79 14.38 -58.57
CA ASP A 680 -12.79 13.37 -58.19
C ASP A 680 -11.62 14.00 -57.43
N HIS A 681 -11.12 13.31 -56.42
CA HIS A 681 -10.02 13.76 -55.58
C HIS A 681 -9.25 12.54 -55.01
N PRO A 682 -7.90 12.60 -54.90
CA PRO A 682 -7.11 11.49 -54.35
C PRO A 682 -7.50 11.14 -52.91
N ASP A 683 -7.86 12.14 -52.10
CA ASP A 683 -8.28 11.96 -50.71
C ASP A 683 -9.74 11.52 -50.53
N ARG A 684 -10.49 11.25 -51.60
CA ARG A 684 -11.90 10.85 -51.50
C ARG A 684 -12.04 9.41 -51.00
N PHE A 685 -12.87 9.16 -49.99
CA PHE A 685 -13.24 7.78 -49.64
C PHE A 685 -14.02 7.12 -50.77
N ASP A 686 -13.67 5.89 -51.13
CA ASP A 686 -14.36 5.06 -52.13
C ASP A 686 -14.98 3.73 -51.64
N PRO A 687 -14.62 3.12 -50.48
CA PRO A 687 -15.16 1.81 -50.14
C PRO A 687 -16.36 1.91 -49.18
N CYS A 688 -16.51 3.04 -48.47
CA CYS A 688 -17.47 3.19 -47.37
C CYS A 688 -17.95 4.64 -47.24
N PRO A 689 -19.18 4.87 -46.74
CA PRO A 689 -19.80 6.19 -46.56
C PRO A 689 -19.17 6.99 -45.41
N GLN A 690 -17.96 7.48 -45.64
CA GLN A 690 -17.09 8.14 -44.68
C GLN A 690 -16.62 9.52 -45.15
N LEU A 691 -16.19 10.34 -44.20
CA LEU A 691 -15.53 11.62 -44.46
C LEU A 691 -14.59 12.00 -43.31
N LEU A 692 -13.71 12.96 -43.58
CA LEU A 692 -12.94 13.69 -42.57
C LEU A 692 -13.32 15.18 -42.58
N CYS A 693 -13.09 15.84 -41.46
CA CYS A 693 -13.03 17.29 -41.37
C CYS A 693 -11.64 17.79 -41.83
N SER A 694 -11.56 19.05 -42.22
CA SER A 694 -10.33 19.70 -42.69
C SER A 694 -9.43 20.22 -41.56
N ASN A 695 -9.95 20.34 -40.33
CA ASN A 695 -9.23 20.87 -39.19
C ASN A 695 -8.18 19.87 -38.67
N GLY A 696 -6.90 20.26 -38.72
CA GLY A 696 -5.83 19.55 -38.01
C GLY A 696 -5.81 19.95 -36.53
N LEU A 697 -6.24 19.03 -35.66
CA LEU A 697 -6.34 19.20 -34.21
C LEU A 697 -5.00 18.82 -33.55
N THR A 698 -4.40 19.76 -32.82
CA THR A 698 -3.07 19.60 -32.19
C THR A 698 -3.04 19.94 -30.71
N GLY A 699 -4.10 20.56 -30.18
CA GLY A 699 -4.21 20.97 -28.78
C GLY A 699 -5.37 20.29 -28.06
N ARG A 700 -5.98 21.03 -27.12
CA ARG A 700 -7.24 20.64 -26.49
C ARG A 700 -8.42 21.08 -27.34
N CYS A 701 -9.26 20.14 -27.75
CA CYS A 701 -10.37 20.38 -28.65
C CYS A 701 -11.63 19.67 -28.15
N TYR A 702 -12.76 20.35 -28.23
CA TYR A 702 -14.07 19.84 -27.84
C TYR A 702 -15.11 20.15 -28.90
N TRP A 703 -15.93 19.16 -29.26
CA TRP A 703 -17.07 19.36 -30.15
C TRP A 703 -18.22 18.41 -29.81
N GLU A 704 -19.44 18.83 -30.15
CA GLU A 704 -20.66 18.04 -30.00
C GLU A 704 -21.24 17.68 -31.37
N VAL A 705 -21.87 16.51 -31.46
CA VAL A 705 -22.45 15.96 -32.69
C VAL A 705 -23.84 15.44 -32.36
N GLU A 706 -24.85 16.00 -33.01
CA GLU A 706 -26.21 15.47 -33.00
C GLU A 706 -26.35 14.40 -34.09
N TRP A 707 -27.02 13.29 -33.79
CA TRP A 707 -27.10 12.14 -34.70
C TRP A 707 -28.43 11.40 -34.59
N LYS A 708 -28.79 10.67 -35.65
CA LYS A 708 -29.93 9.75 -35.70
C LYS A 708 -29.59 8.51 -36.53
N GLY A 709 -30.02 7.33 -36.09
CA GLY A 709 -29.71 6.05 -36.73
C GLY A 709 -28.28 5.60 -36.42
N GLY A 710 -27.62 4.88 -37.33
CA GLY A 710 -26.23 4.45 -37.15
C GLY A 710 -25.21 5.50 -37.59
N VAL A 711 -24.49 6.11 -36.64
CA VAL A 711 -23.43 7.10 -36.93
C VAL A 711 -22.17 6.74 -36.16
N PHE A 712 -21.02 6.80 -36.83
CA PHE A 712 -19.73 6.61 -36.19
C PHE A 712 -19.00 7.94 -36.08
N VAL A 713 -18.70 8.36 -34.85
CA VAL A 713 -17.93 9.55 -34.53
C VAL A 713 -16.49 9.12 -34.28
N SER A 714 -15.55 9.63 -35.07
CA SER A 714 -14.18 9.13 -35.08
C SER A 714 -13.16 10.26 -35.06
N VAL A 715 -11.93 9.92 -34.72
CA VAL A 715 -10.75 10.78 -34.84
C VAL A 715 -9.66 9.95 -35.52
N SER A 716 -8.94 10.53 -36.48
CA SER A 716 -7.95 9.81 -37.29
C SER A 716 -6.77 10.67 -37.69
N TYR A 717 -5.61 10.05 -37.91
CA TYR A 717 -4.51 10.68 -38.62
C TYR A 717 -4.87 10.95 -40.08
N ARG A 718 -4.20 11.93 -40.68
CA ARG A 718 -4.42 12.25 -42.10
C ARG A 718 -3.99 11.12 -43.03
N GLY A 719 -3.08 10.26 -42.61
CA GLY A 719 -2.52 9.16 -43.40
C GLY A 719 -3.44 7.96 -43.63
N ILE A 720 -4.66 7.96 -43.06
CA ILE A 720 -5.58 6.82 -43.18
C ILE A 720 -5.82 6.47 -44.65
N ARG A 721 -5.79 5.17 -44.97
CA ARG A 721 -6.07 4.69 -46.32
C ARG A 721 -7.52 5.04 -46.69
N ARG A 722 -7.74 5.52 -47.92
CA ARG A 722 -9.08 5.95 -48.37
C ARG A 722 -9.60 5.23 -49.60
N LYS A 723 -8.74 4.37 -50.19
CA LYS A 723 -8.93 3.73 -51.48
C LYS A 723 -8.73 2.23 -51.39
N GLY A 724 -9.59 1.48 -52.07
CA GLY A 724 -9.52 0.03 -52.20
C GLY A 724 -10.33 -0.73 -51.15
N ASP A 725 -10.54 -2.01 -51.42
CA ASP A 725 -11.39 -2.90 -50.63
C ASP A 725 -10.60 -3.57 -49.51
N SER A 726 -10.31 -2.81 -48.46
CA SER A 726 -9.55 -3.25 -47.29
C SER A 726 -10.13 -2.62 -46.03
N ASP A 727 -10.12 -3.38 -44.94
CA ASP A 727 -10.52 -2.93 -43.61
C ASP A 727 -9.70 -1.72 -43.12
N ASP A 728 -8.48 -1.54 -43.65
CA ASP A 728 -7.62 -0.38 -43.37
C ASP A 728 -8.25 0.95 -43.78
N CYS A 729 -9.24 0.94 -44.68
CA CYS A 729 -9.95 2.13 -45.13
C CYS A 729 -11.10 2.57 -44.19
N ILE A 730 -11.41 1.77 -43.17
CA ILE A 730 -12.56 1.98 -42.29
C ILE A 730 -12.11 2.65 -40.99
N LEU A 731 -12.75 3.78 -40.65
CA LEU A 731 -12.52 4.48 -39.38
C LEU A 731 -12.82 3.54 -38.19
N GLY A 732 -11.85 3.45 -37.28
CA GLY A 732 -11.83 2.59 -36.09
C GLY A 732 -11.37 1.14 -36.33
N TRP A 733 -11.11 0.75 -37.58
CA TRP A 733 -10.69 -0.63 -37.93
C TRP A 733 -9.19 -0.75 -38.25
N ASN A 734 -8.44 0.33 -38.10
CA ASN A 734 -6.99 0.37 -38.22
C ASN A 734 -6.37 0.98 -36.95
N ASP A 735 -5.04 1.02 -36.92
CA ASP A 735 -4.25 1.66 -35.87
C ASP A 735 -4.16 3.20 -36.02
N GLN A 736 -4.66 3.76 -37.12
CA GLN A 736 -4.64 5.20 -37.41
C GLN A 736 -5.91 5.95 -37.01
N SER A 737 -6.89 5.27 -36.41
CA SER A 737 -8.17 5.88 -36.06
C SER A 737 -8.83 5.25 -34.83
N TRP A 738 -9.61 6.09 -34.14
CA TRP A 738 -10.39 5.74 -32.96
C TRP A 738 -11.84 6.15 -33.19
N ARG A 739 -12.78 5.30 -32.77
CA ARG A 739 -14.20 5.48 -33.10
C ARG A 739 -15.10 5.21 -31.90
N LEU A 740 -16.14 6.04 -31.78
CA LEU A 740 -17.38 5.75 -31.08
C LEU A 740 -18.47 5.43 -32.11
N SER A 741 -19.01 4.22 -32.06
CA SER A 741 -20.19 3.82 -32.81
C SER A 741 -21.44 4.15 -32.00
N CYS A 742 -22.29 5.00 -32.56
CA CYS A 742 -23.57 5.40 -32.00
C CYS A 742 -24.72 4.74 -32.77
N SER A 743 -25.65 4.10 -32.07
CA SER A 743 -26.89 3.57 -32.65
C SER A 743 -28.02 3.59 -31.64
N ASP A 744 -29.25 3.35 -32.11
CA ASP A 744 -30.43 3.23 -31.24
C ASP A 744 -30.31 2.07 -30.24
N GLY A 745 -29.40 1.12 -30.49
CA GLY A 745 -29.13 -0.03 -29.61
C GLY A 745 -28.03 0.20 -28.57
N GLY A 746 -27.34 1.35 -28.56
CA GLY A 746 -26.28 1.66 -27.60
C GLY A 746 -25.01 2.22 -28.23
N TYR A 747 -23.92 2.15 -27.46
CA TYR A 747 -22.60 2.64 -27.87
C TYR A 747 -21.58 1.50 -27.92
N SER A 748 -20.60 1.60 -28.83
CA SER A 748 -19.40 0.77 -28.78
C SER A 748 -18.19 1.57 -29.24
N VAL A 749 -17.02 1.31 -28.65
CA VAL A 749 -15.76 1.93 -29.08
C VAL A 749 -14.92 0.95 -29.87
N TRP A 750 -14.18 1.48 -30.85
CA TRP A 750 -13.39 0.67 -31.76
C TRP A 750 -12.03 1.32 -32.05
N HIS A 751 -11.01 0.48 -32.03
CA HIS A 751 -9.65 0.81 -32.47
C HIS A 751 -8.93 -0.47 -32.89
N ASN A 752 -8.21 -0.44 -34.03
CA ASN A 752 -7.43 -1.56 -34.53
C ASN A 752 -8.21 -2.90 -34.53
N MET A 753 -9.40 -2.88 -35.13
CA MET A 753 -10.36 -4.00 -35.23
C MET A 753 -10.90 -4.53 -33.89
N LYS A 754 -10.52 -3.96 -32.74
CA LYS A 754 -11.02 -4.35 -31.43
C LYS A 754 -12.20 -3.47 -31.05
N GLY A 755 -13.37 -4.09 -30.91
CA GLY A 755 -14.60 -3.44 -30.48
C GLY A 755 -14.94 -3.76 -29.03
N THR A 756 -15.35 -2.75 -28.27
CA THR A 756 -15.84 -2.92 -26.89
C THR A 756 -17.22 -2.27 -26.76
N PRO A 757 -18.27 -3.03 -26.44
CA PRO A 757 -19.60 -2.47 -26.18
C PRO A 757 -19.58 -1.63 -24.89
N ILE A 758 -20.35 -0.56 -24.87
CA ILE A 758 -20.48 0.33 -23.70
C ILE A 758 -21.92 0.28 -23.20
N SER A 759 -22.09 -0.08 -21.93
CA SER A 759 -23.39 -0.08 -21.26
C SER A 759 -23.75 1.36 -20.85
N SER A 760 -24.60 2.02 -21.63
CA SER A 760 -25.11 3.36 -21.31
C SER A 760 -26.42 3.63 -22.02
N SER A 761 -27.28 4.48 -21.46
CA SER A 761 -28.52 4.88 -22.14
C SER A 761 -28.24 5.80 -23.33
N VAL A 762 -29.00 5.60 -24.41
CA VAL A 762 -28.82 6.32 -25.67
C VAL A 762 -29.26 7.77 -25.54
N SER A 763 -28.55 8.66 -26.24
CA SER A 763 -28.91 10.07 -26.42
C SER A 763 -28.67 10.43 -27.88
N SER A 764 -29.46 11.34 -28.44
CA SER A 764 -29.26 11.84 -29.81
C SER A 764 -28.03 12.74 -29.98
N ARG A 765 -27.22 12.91 -28.93
CA ARG A 765 -26.03 13.77 -28.97
C ARG A 765 -24.83 13.15 -28.27
N ALA A 766 -23.70 13.14 -28.97
CA ALA A 766 -22.41 12.71 -28.46
C ALA A 766 -21.44 13.89 -28.43
N ALA A 767 -20.48 13.88 -27.53
CA ALA A 767 -19.40 14.86 -27.47
C ALA A 767 -18.04 14.17 -27.49
N VAL A 768 -17.07 14.86 -28.06
CA VAL A 768 -15.68 14.40 -28.14
C VAL A 768 -14.80 15.44 -27.48
N TYR A 769 -13.89 14.97 -26.64
CA TYR A 769 -12.82 15.78 -26.07
C TYR A 769 -11.48 15.14 -26.41
N LEU A 770 -10.62 15.90 -27.06
CA LEU A 770 -9.28 15.51 -27.45
C LEU A 770 -8.29 16.39 -26.68
N ASP A 771 -7.36 15.77 -25.94
CA ASP A 771 -6.20 16.43 -25.35
C ASP A 771 -4.95 15.82 -25.97
N CYS A 772 -4.50 16.40 -27.09
CA CYS A 772 -3.35 15.88 -27.84
C CYS A 772 -2.07 15.84 -26.98
N PRO A 773 -1.71 16.91 -26.23
CA PRO A 773 -0.53 16.89 -25.36
C PRO A 773 -0.57 15.81 -24.28
N ALA A 774 -1.75 15.55 -23.70
CA ALA A 774 -1.90 14.49 -22.71
C ALA A 774 -2.04 13.09 -23.32
N GLY A 775 -2.22 12.98 -24.64
CA GLY A 775 -2.42 11.71 -25.30
C GLY A 775 -3.78 11.08 -25.00
N THR A 776 -4.82 11.89 -24.76
CA THR A 776 -6.14 11.37 -24.37
C THR A 776 -7.24 11.76 -25.36
N LEU A 777 -8.11 10.80 -25.68
CA LEU A 777 -9.33 11.00 -26.48
C LEU A 777 -10.52 10.43 -25.72
N SER A 778 -11.40 11.31 -25.26
CA SER A 778 -12.58 10.95 -24.47
C SER A 778 -13.87 11.16 -25.26
N PHE A 779 -14.77 10.19 -25.13
CA PHE A 779 -16.12 10.22 -25.69
C PHE A 779 -17.15 10.35 -24.57
N TYR A 780 -18.18 11.16 -24.81
CA TYR A 780 -19.27 11.41 -23.88
C TYR A 780 -20.61 11.31 -24.59
N ARG A 781 -21.64 10.90 -23.86
CA ARG A 781 -23.02 11.21 -24.25
C ARG A 781 -23.46 12.50 -23.57
N VAL A 782 -24.26 13.29 -24.28
CA VAL A 782 -24.81 14.53 -23.75
C VAL A 782 -26.28 14.29 -23.40
N SER A 783 -26.66 14.45 -22.13
CA SER A 783 -28.05 14.29 -21.67
C SER A 783 -28.42 15.45 -20.76
N SER A 784 -29.49 16.18 -21.09
CA SER A 784 -29.90 17.40 -20.37
C SER A 784 -28.73 18.35 -20.10
N ASP A 785 -27.91 18.58 -21.12
CA ASP A 785 -26.67 19.37 -21.11
C ASP A 785 -25.56 18.91 -20.14
N LYS A 786 -25.71 17.75 -19.50
CA LYS A 786 -24.66 17.09 -18.71
C LYS A 786 -23.86 16.13 -19.59
N LEU A 787 -22.54 16.13 -19.38
CA LEU A 787 -21.62 15.20 -20.01
C LEU A 787 -21.49 13.94 -19.17
N ILE A 788 -21.83 12.80 -19.76
CA ILE A 788 -21.68 11.49 -19.13
C ILE A 788 -20.58 10.77 -19.90
N HIS A 789 -19.47 10.47 -19.21
CA HIS A 789 -18.32 9.80 -19.78
C HIS A 789 -18.70 8.41 -20.30
N LEU A 790 -18.23 8.08 -21.51
CA LEU A 790 -18.43 6.77 -22.12
C LEU A 790 -17.11 5.99 -22.15
N HIS A 791 -16.04 6.61 -22.65
CA HIS A 791 -14.74 5.94 -22.80
C HIS A 791 -13.61 6.95 -23.00
N THR A 792 -12.38 6.56 -22.64
CA THR A 792 -11.16 7.31 -22.94
C THR A 792 -10.11 6.38 -23.54
N PHE A 793 -9.59 6.74 -24.72
CA PHE A 793 -8.35 6.16 -25.25
C PHE A 793 -7.14 6.94 -24.71
N ASN A 794 -6.13 6.21 -24.27
CA ASN A 794 -4.82 6.77 -23.88
C ASN A 794 -3.77 6.27 -24.87
N THR A 795 -3.11 7.18 -25.58
CA THR A 795 -2.08 6.86 -26.58
C THR A 795 -1.19 8.07 -26.83
N THR A 796 -0.01 7.86 -27.43
CA THR A 796 0.84 8.97 -27.86
C THR A 796 0.44 9.36 -29.28
N PHE A 797 -0.09 10.57 -29.44
CA PHE A 797 -0.42 11.10 -30.76
C PHE A 797 0.84 11.69 -31.42
N THR A 798 1.18 11.22 -32.61
CA THR A 798 2.43 11.60 -33.31
C THR A 798 2.23 12.68 -34.36
N GLU A 799 1.00 12.90 -34.80
CA GLU A 799 0.63 13.82 -35.88
C GLU A 799 -0.69 14.53 -35.56
N PRO A 800 -1.01 15.64 -36.25
CA PRO A 800 -2.32 16.27 -36.13
C PRO A 800 -3.46 15.30 -36.45
N LEU A 801 -4.51 15.37 -35.65
CA LEU A 801 -5.68 14.52 -35.77
C LEU A 801 -6.84 15.24 -36.45
N TYR A 802 -7.70 14.48 -37.12
CA TYR A 802 -8.83 14.99 -37.88
C TYR A 802 -10.10 14.27 -37.41
N ALA A 803 -11.15 15.04 -37.12
CA ALA A 803 -12.46 14.47 -36.84
C ALA A 803 -12.97 13.74 -38.10
N GLY A 804 -13.54 12.56 -37.92
CA GLY A 804 -14.02 11.70 -39.00
C GLY A 804 -15.38 11.12 -38.69
N PHE A 805 -16.16 10.85 -39.73
CA PHE A 805 -17.54 10.38 -39.58
C PHE A 805 -17.86 9.29 -40.58
N ARG A 806 -18.63 8.27 -40.15
CA ARG A 806 -19.28 7.28 -41.03
C ARG A 806 -20.78 7.29 -40.78
N VAL A 807 -21.57 7.20 -41.84
CA VAL A 807 -23.03 7.28 -41.75
C VAL A 807 -23.67 6.04 -42.37
N TRP A 808 -24.55 5.38 -41.61
CA TRP A 808 -25.32 4.24 -42.11
C TRP A 808 -26.50 4.66 -42.97
N PHE A 809 -27.07 3.71 -43.70
CA PHE A 809 -28.22 3.98 -44.55
C PHE A 809 -29.41 4.48 -43.72
N GLY A 810 -30.08 5.55 -44.16
CA GLY A 810 -31.16 6.20 -43.41
C GLY A 810 -30.72 7.02 -42.18
N ALA A 811 -29.42 7.11 -41.90
CA ALA A 811 -28.86 7.86 -40.77
C ALA A 811 -28.37 9.25 -41.20
N TRP A 812 -28.22 10.14 -40.21
CA TRP A 812 -27.63 11.46 -40.40
C TRP A 812 -26.92 11.95 -39.13
N PHE A 813 -25.99 12.89 -39.30
CA PHE A 813 -25.42 13.66 -38.19
C PHE A 813 -25.34 15.15 -38.52
N SER A 814 -25.27 15.98 -37.48
CA SER A 814 -25.06 17.43 -37.57
C SER A 814 -24.02 17.87 -36.56
N LEU A 815 -23.09 18.72 -37.00
CA LEU A 815 -22.14 19.40 -36.12
C LEU A 815 -22.86 20.53 -35.37
N CYS A 816 -22.74 20.56 -34.05
CA CYS A 816 -23.40 21.54 -33.17
C CYS A 816 -22.64 22.87 -33.10
#